data_AF-H0J232-F1
#
_entry.id   AF-H0J232-F1
#
_cell.length_a   1.000
_cell.length_b   1.000
_cell.length_c   1.000
_cell.angle_alpha   90.00
_cell.angle_beta   90.00
_cell.angle_gamma   90.00
#
_symmetry.space_group_name_H-M   'P 1'
#
loop_
_entity.id
_entity.type
_entity.pdbx_description
1 polymer ?
#
loop_
_entity_poly.entity_id
_entity_poly.type
_entity_poly.pdbx_seq_one_letter_code
_entity_poly.pdbx_strand_id
1 'polypeptide(L)'
;MIASLDTRTAPFKRLSSHYVRFLEALRARGFEGEITPDYANRTVLATDNSIYQRLPQAAVFPKHAEDLERLAKLVAELPHRDIVLTPRGGGTGTNGQSLTDGIVVDVSRHMNQILEIDVNARRVRVQAGVVKDQLNAALKPHGLFFAPELSTSNRATIGGMISTDASGQGSCEYGKTRDHVLELDTVLLGGQHLHSRPLTSDEERAECQQDGILGRVHTTAATIIDQQRELIKAKFPPLNRCLTGYDLAHLRAAEGQLNLNSLLCGSEGSLGFLNEAVLNVLPIPKHSMLVNVRYPSFMDALRDAKALMSASARPTSIETIDDTVLQLAMQDFVWDSVAEFFPATGSTPIRGINLIEFNDDDESALAARVRAFTEHLSQDPTVERLGYTLAEGRAQIQKVYAMRKRSVGLLGNVQGEKRPIAFVEDTAVPPEHLADFITEFRAALDARKLSYGMFGHVDAGVLHVRPALDMKDPAQEKLIREISDEVAALTQKYGGLLWGEHGKGVRSEYGPKFFGELYPSLQRVKAAFDPHNQLNPGKIASPAEHQELIAKDSDPDLLTVDGVPMRGQLDRTIDERAWQAYDAAVYCNGNGACYNYDVDDPMCPSWKATRDRVHSPKGRASLIREWLRLQSQAGIDVVEESRKKKAERSWGFVKSFPKRVMNTVSKQQHHDYSHQVYDAMAGCLACKSCAGQCPIKVNVPQFRSQFLEVYHGRYLRPLRDYLIGGTEVMLPTLAKIAPLYNALLGQRWVEKLMSKGLGVSDSPLLSRASVKKQLKAWGVSEATPTSLALLTEQQRANSVIIVQDAFTTHFEATLVMDVVELLSRLNLRVFVMPFSANGKPLQVQGFLGAFERTAEKQAKRLRSLAEFEVPMVGIDPAMTLAYRQEYVKALGTEQVPEVLMLQEWLATRINTLAPSQLTLADPGYKLLSHCTEKTNAPGSPKAWQQVFAAFGLKLELANTGCCGMSGTYGHETRNVATSKTIYAQSWQPQVEAEENTGKLLATGYSCRSQVKRYSAQTLPHPLQALLRCLHSR
;
A
#
# COMPACT_ATOMS: atom_id res chain seq x y z
N MET A 1 9.91 33.25 -2.13
CA MET A 1 8.52 32.74 -2.06
C MET A 1 8.38 31.68 -3.13
N ILE A 2 7.55 30.64 -2.95
CA ILE A 2 7.30 29.64 -4.00
C ILE A 2 6.79 30.28 -5.31
N ALA A 3 7.09 29.63 -6.43
CA ALA A 3 6.69 30.08 -7.76
C ALA A 3 5.19 29.83 -7.97
N SER A 4 4.58 30.53 -8.93
CA SER A 4 3.27 30.12 -9.42
C SER A 4 3.48 29.09 -10.51
N LEU A 5 2.77 27.97 -10.44
CA LEU A 5 2.90 26.89 -11.40
C LEU A 5 1.64 26.84 -12.27
N ASP A 6 1.45 27.84 -13.15
CA ASP A 6 0.26 27.92 -14.01
C ASP A 6 0.24 26.76 -15.03
N THR A 7 -0.73 25.87 -14.87
CA THR A 7 -0.90 24.64 -15.68
C THR A 7 -1.26 24.91 -17.13
N ARG A 8 -1.54 26.17 -17.51
CA ARG A 8 -1.79 26.58 -18.89
C ARG A 8 -0.52 26.98 -19.64
N THR A 9 0.58 27.22 -18.94
CA THR A 9 1.86 27.65 -19.49
C THR A 9 2.92 26.55 -19.43
N ALA A 10 4.05 26.72 -20.10
CA ALA A 10 5.19 25.82 -19.92
C ALA A 10 5.64 25.81 -18.44
N PRO A 11 6.10 24.67 -17.90
CA PRO A 11 6.50 23.42 -18.58
C PRO A 11 5.38 22.37 -18.69
N PHE A 12 4.11 22.71 -18.44
CA PHE A 12 3.01 21.74 -18.48
C PHE A 12 2.71 21.32 -19.92
N LYS A 13 2.72 20.00 -20.19
CA LYS A 13 2.26 19.45 -21.47
C LYS A 13 0.76 19.71 -21.62
N ARG A 14 0.42 20.67 -22.47
CA ARG A 14 -0.97 20.92 -22.91
C ARG A 14 -1.53 19.65 -23.52
N LEU A 15 -2.83 19.43 -23.30
CA LEU A 15 -3.56 18.36 -23.94
C LEU A 15 -3.55 18.59 -25.45
N SER A 16 -3.23 17.56 -26.21
CA SER A 16 -3.33 17.66 -27.67
C SER A 16 -4.80 17.87 -28.08
N SER A 17 -5.02 18.69 -29.11
CA SER A 17 -6.37 19.14 -29.48
C SER A 17 -7.31 18.00 -29.88
N HIS A 18 -6.80 16.91 -30.47
CA HIS A 18 -7.58 15.72 -30.83
C HIS A 18 -8.10 14.99 -29.59
N TYR A 19 -7.30 14.84 -28.53
CA TYR A 19 -7.76 14.27 -27.26
C TYR A 19 -8.80 15.14 -26.57
N VAL A 20 -8.67 16.47 -26.62
CA VAL A 20 -9.71 17.37 -26.06
C VAL A 20 -11.04 17.14 -26.78
N ARG A 21 -11.05 17.12 -28.12
CA ARG A 21 -12.26 16.84 -28.91
C ARG A 21 -12.85 15.46 -28.59
N PHE A 22 -12.02 14.44 -28.43
CA PHE A 22 -12.47 13.10 -28.05
C PHE A 22 -13.16 13.09 -26.68
N LEU A 23 -12.57 13.73 -25.66
CA LEU A 23 -13.15 13.78 -24.31
C LEU A 23 -14.47 14.57 -24.27
N GLU A 24 -14.57 15.64 -25.06
CA GLU A 24 -15.81 16.40 -25.22
C GLU A 24 -16.89 15.58 -25.92
N ALA A 25 -16.54 14.87 -27.00
CA ALA A 25 -17.44 13.96 -27.70
C ALA A 25 -17.90 12.81 -26.80
N LEU A 26 -17.00 12.24 -26.00
CA LEU A 26 -17.32 11.19 -25.03
C LEU A 26 -18.34 11.68 -24.00
N ARG A 27 -18.14 12.89 -23.45
CA ARG A 27 -19.11 13.51 -22.53
C ARG A 27 -20.46 13.74 -23.22
N ALA A 28 -20.45 14.24 -24.46
CA ALA A 28 -21.68 14.50 -25.22
C ALA A 28 -22.48 13.22 -25.52
N ARG A 29 -21.81 12.06 -25.58
CA ARG A 29 -22.45 10.74 -25.75
C ARG A 29 -22.97 10.11 -24.45
N GLY A 30 -22.97 10.86 -23.36
CA GLY A 30 -23.55 10.41 -22.10
C GLY A 30 -22.68 9.41 -21.35
N PHE A 31 -21.35 9.49 -21.44
CA PHE A 31 -20.45 8.75 -20.54
C PHE A 31 -20.74 9.15 -19.09
N GLU A 32 -21.10 8.18 -18.26
CA GLU A 32 -21.57 8.40 -16.88
C GLU A 32 -20.44 8.36 -15.85
N GLY A 33 -19.33 7.73 -16.23
CA GLY A 33 -18.08 7.70 -15.50
C GLY A 33 -17.40 9.07 -15.39
N GLU A 34 -16.25 9.07 -14.71
CA GLU A 34 -15.48 10.31 -14.49
C GLU A 34 -14.47 10.52 -15.63
N ILE A 35 -14.36 11.76 -16.12
CA ILE A 35 -13.32 12.19 -17.08
C ILE A 35 -12.42 13.20 -16.38
N THR A 36 -11.15 12.84 -16.17
CA THR A 36 -10.17 13.64 -15.40
C THR A 36 -8.99 14.03 -16.29
N PRO A 37 -9.05 15.21 -16.94
CA PRO A 37 -7.93 15.75 -17.72
C PRO A 37 -6.93 16.57 -16.87
N ASP A 38 -7.17 16.68 -15.55
CA ASP A 38 -6.35 17.48 -14.66
C ASP A 38 -4.94 16.90 -14.49
N TYR A 39 -4.00 17.80 -14.18
CA TYR A 39 -2.59 17.43 -14.11
C TYR A 39 -2.31 16.47 -12.95
N ALA A 40 -2.99 16.60 -11.80
CA ALA A 40 -2.77 15.73 -10.66
C ALA A 40 -3.11 14.26 -10.95
N ASN A 41 -4.29 13.97 -11.51
CA ASN A 41 -4.65 12.61 -11.91
C ASN A 41 -3.67 12.05 -12.94
N ARG A 42 -3.29 12.85 -13.94
CA ARG A 42 -2.31 12.47 -14.95
C ARG A 42 -0.95 12.14 -14.33
N THR A 43 -0.44 12.98 -13.42
CA THR A 43 0.83 12.75 -12.71
C THR A 43 0.79 11.49 -11.84
N VAL A 44 -0.32 11.24 -11.13
CA VAL A 44 -0.45 10.06 -10.26
C VAL A 44 -0.51 8.76 -11.07
N LEU A 45 -1.19 8.79 -12.23
CA LEU A 45 -1.34 7.64 -13.12
C LEU A 45 -0.17 7.48 -14.10
N ALA A 46 0.76 8.43 -14.14
CA ALA A 46 1.95 8.37 -14.99
C ALA A 46 2.96 7.30 -14.57
N THR A 47 2.75 6.63 -13.43
CA THR A 47 3.64 5.59 -12.89
C THR A 47 2.86 4.36 -12.44
N ASP A 48 3.44 3.19 -12.61
CA ASP A 48 3.03 1.93 -11.99
C ASP A 48 4.11 1.46 -11.02
N ASN A 49 4.40 0.16 -10.92
CA ASN A 49 5.48 -0.37 -10.07
C ASN A 49 6.80 -0.54 -10.85
N SER A 50 6.83 -0.12 -12.13
CA SER A 50 8.04 -0.14 -12.95
C SER A 50 8.95 1.07 -12.71
N ILE A 51 10.11 1.07 -13.38
CA ILE A 51 11.07 2.18 -13.40
C ILE A 51 10.63 3.34 -14.33
N TYR A 52 9.56 3.18 -15.10
CA TYR A 52 9.15 4.12 -16.15
C TYR A 52 8.16 5.18 -15.65
N GLN A 53 8.11 6.31 -16.37
CA GLN A 53 7.13 7.37 -16.16
C GLN A 53 6.65 7.92 -17.49
N ARG A 54 5.35 7.76 -17.80
CA ARG A 54 4.71 8.27 -19.03
C ARG A 54 3.48 9.09 -18.67
N LEU A 55 3.42 10.35 -19.12
CA LEU A 55 2.36 11.27 -18.70
C LEU A 55 1.17 11.15 -19.66
N PRO A 56 0.02 10.58 -19.24
CA PRO A 56 -1.14 10.43 -20.11
C PRO A 56 -1.75 11.80 -20.46
N GLN A 57 -2.57 11.86 -21.51
CA GLN A 57 -3.41 13.02 -21.81
C GLN A 57 -4.55 13.16 -20.80
N ALA A 58 -5.20 12.07 -20.42
CA ALA A 58 -6.26 12.09 -19.43
C ALA A 58 -6.43 10.69 -18.81
N ALA A 59 -7.25 10.63 -17.77
CA ALA A 59 -7.79 9.38 -17.28
C ALA A 59 -9.31 9.41 -17.33
N VAL A 60 -9.91 8.25 -17.59
CA VAL A 60 -11.35 8.02 -17.51
C VAL A 60 -11.63 6.85 -16.60
N PHE A 61 -12.71 6.93 -15.83
CA PHE A 61 -13.12 5.92 -14.86
C PHE A 61 -14.55 5.47 -15.17
N PRO A 62 -14.73 4.45 -16.04
CA PRO A 62 -16.03 3.89 -16.39
C PRO A 62 -16.79 3.41 -15.14
N LYS A 63 -18.12 3.55 -15.12
CA LYS A 63 -18.95 3.03 -14.02
C LYS A 63 -19.50 1.62 -14.27
N HIS A 64 -19.72 1.27 -15.53
CA HIS A 64 -20.36 0.03 -15.95
C HIS A 64 -19.98 -0.31 -17.40
N ALA A 65 -20.48 -1.43 -17.92
CA ALA A 65 -20.14 -1.95 -19.25
C ALA A 65 -20.44 -0.95 -20.38
N GLU A 66 -21.58 -0.27 -20.32
CA GLU A 66 -22.03 0.66 -21.37
C GLU A 66 -21.10 1.87 -21.50
N ASP A 67 -20.40 2.27 -20.42
CA ASP A 67 -19.35 3.29 -20.50
C ASP A 67 -18.13 2.80 -21.31
N LEU A 68 -17.76 1.53 -21.16
CA LEU A 68 -16.72 0.91 -21.99
C LEU A 68 -17.17 0.81 -23.45
N GLU A 69 -18.43 0.42 -23.70
CA GLU A 69 -18.98 0.40 -25.05
C GLU A 69 -18.96 1.78 -25.71
N ARG A 70 -19.38 2.83 -24.99
CA ARG A 70 -19.37 4.22 -25.48
C ARG A 70 -17.95 4.65 -25.86
N LEU A 71 -16.96 4.33 -25.02
CA LEU A 71 -15.54 4.56 -25.31
C LEU A 71 -15.10 3.82 -26.57
N ALA A 72 -15.39 2.51 -26.64
CA ALA A 72 -14.95 1.63 -27.73
C ALA A 72 -15.64 1.94 -29.07
N LYS A 73 -16.90 2.38 -29.06
CA LYS A 73 -17.63 2.88 -30.23
C LYS A 73 -17.03 4.19 -30.72
N LEU A 74 -16.80 5.14 -29.82
CA LEU A 74 -16.29 6.47 -30.19
C LEU A 74 -14.85 6.40 -30.76
N VAL A 75 -13.97 5.62 -30.13
CA VAL A 75 -12.56 5.54 -30.55
C VAL A 75 -12.38 4.88 -31.92
N ALA A 76 -13.30 4.00 -32.31
CA ALA A 76 -13.28 3.31 -33.60
C ALA A 76 -13.70 4.20 -34.80
N GLU A 77 -14.24 5.40 -34.54
CA GLU A 77 -14.66 6.31 -35.59
C GLU A 77 -13.47 6.96 -36.32
N LEU A 78 -13.64 7.21 -37.63
CA LEU A 78 -12.61 7.82 -38.47
C LEU A 78 -11.93 9.07 -37.85
N PRO A 79 -12.66 10.02 -37.23
CA PRO A 79 -12.04 11.22 -36.64
C PRO A 79 -11.18 10.97 -35.39
N HIS A 80 -11.21 9.75 -34.84
CA HIS A 80 -10.60 9.39 -33.56
C HIS A 80 -9.59 8.24 -33.67
N ARG A 81 -9.20 7.85 -34.90
CA ARG A 81 -8.22 6.77 -35.14
C ARG A 81 -6.84 7.01 -34.53
N ASP A 82 -6.50 8.26 -34.24
CA ASP A 82 -5.24 8.67 -33.57
C ASP A 82 -5.33 8.64 -32.04
N ILE A 83 -6.51 8.36 -31.48
CA ILE A 83 -6.73 8.27 -30.04
C ILE A 83 -6.27 6.90 -29.54
N VAL A 84 -5.37 6.95 -28.56
CA VAL A 84 -4.86 5.77 -27.87
C VAL A 84 -5.54 5.63 -26.52
N LEU A 85 -6.05 4.43 -26.24
CA LEU A 85 -6.64 4.03 -24.95
C LEU A 85 -5.82 2.89 -24.34
N THR A 86 -5.54 2.98 -23.05
CA THR A 86 -4.84 1.92 -22.30
C THR A 86 -5.66 1.52 -21.08
N PRO A 87 -6.17 0.28 -21.03
CA PRO A 87 -6.85 -0.25 -19.85
C PRO A 87 -5.91 -0.28 -18.63
N ARG A 88 -6.46 -0.03 -17.45
CA ARG A 88 -5.72 -0.08 -16.19
C ARG A 88 -6.57 -0.69 -15.08
N GLY A 89 -6.01 -1.71 -14.44
CA GLY A 89 -6.50 -2.27 -13.18
C GLY A 89 -5.81 -1.64 -11.97
N GLY A 90 -5.25 -2.46 -11.09
CA GLY A 90 -4.54 -2.00 -9.87
C GLY A 90 -3.26 -1.17 -10.10
N GLY A 91 -2.70 -1.15 -11.33
CA GLY A 91 -1.47 -0.41 -11.64
C GLY A 91 -0.23 -0.93 -10.90
N THR A 92 -0.17 -2.24 -10.70
CA THR A 92 0.87 -2.97 -9.94
C THR A 92 1.93 -3.63 -10.81
N GLY A 93 1.78 -3.57 -12.14
CA GLY A 93 2.72 -4.14 -13.09
C GLY A 93 4.12 -3.50 -12.99
N THR A 94 5.15 -4.30 -13.25
CA THR A 94 6.56 -3.95 -13.05
C THR A 94 7.31 -3.60 -14.33
N ASN A 95 6.66 -3.71 -15.50
CA ASN A 95 7.28 -3.51 -16.81
C ASN A 95 6.57 -2.43 -17.65
N GLY A 96 5.81 -1.51 -17.04
CA GLY A 96 5.16 -0.41 -17.75
C GLY A 96 3.93 -0.82 -18.56
N GLN A 97 3.33 -1.99 -18.27
CA GLN A 97 2.17 -2.55 -18.98
C GLN A 97 0.98 -1.57 -18.99
N SER A 98 0.82 -0.83 -17.88
CA SER A 98 -0.32 0.05 -17.62
C SER A 98 -0.04 1.53 -17.90
N LEU A 99 1.06 1.82 -18.61
CA LEU A 99 1.53 3.19 -18.90
C LEU A 99 1.31 3.58 -20.36
N THR A 100 0.89 4.83 -20.54
CA THR A 100 0.56 5.40 -21.86
C THR A 100 0.77 6.90 -21.87
N ASP A 101 1.03 7.45 -23.05
CA ASP A 101 0.94 8.91 -23.29
C ASP A 101 -0.43 9.32 -23.84
N GLY A 102 -1.35 8.37 -24.07
CA GLY A 102 -2.75 8.55 -24.48
C GLY A 102 -3.71 8.68 -23.29
N ILE A 103 -4.90 8.06 -23.36
CA ILE A 103 -5.87 8.05 -22.25
C ILE A 103 -5.76 6.75 -21.45
N VAL A 104 -5.70 6.88 -20.12
CA VAL A 104 -5.84 5.75 -19.20
C VAL A 104 -7.32 5.45 -18.97
N VAL A 105 -7.74 4.20 -19.14
CA VAL A 105 -9.09 3.72 -18.84
C VAL A 105 -9.02 2.84 -17.59
N ASP A 106 -9.34 3.40 -16.41
CA ASP A 106 -9.19 2.71 -15.13
C ASP A 106 -10.52 2.11 -14.64
N VAL A 107 -10.61 0.78 -14.70
CA VAL A 107 -11.82 0.03 -14.32
C VAL A 107 -11.88 -0.29 -12.81
N SER A 108 -10.80 -0.05 -12.06
CA SER A 108 -10.70 -0.45 -10.65
C SER A 108 -11.50 0.44 -9.69
N ARG A 109 -11.85 1.66 -10.13
CA ARG A 109 -12.48 2.67 -9.27
C ARG A 109 -13.94 2.35 -8.96
N HIS A 110 -14.72 2.01 -9.99
CA HIS A 110 -16.16 1.81 -9.90
C HIS A 110 -16.61 0.38 -10.25
N MET A 111 -15.90 -0.31 -11.15
CA MET A 111 -16.26 -1.67 -11.61
C MET A 111 -15.60 -2.76 -10.75
N ASN A 112 -15.88 -2.76 -9.45
CA ASN A 112 -15.21 -3.61 -8.45
C ASN A 112 -16.17 -4.49 -7.62
N GLN A 113 -17.28 -4.91 -8.23
CA GLN A 113 -18.30 -5.76 -7.59
C GLN A 113 -18.10 -7.25 -7.90
N ILE A 114 -18.36 -8.09 -6.87
CA ILE A 114 -18.56 -9.53 -7.02
C ILE A 114 -20.05 -9.71 -7.31
N LEU A 115 -20.38 -10.20 -8.50
CA LEU A 115 -21.74 -10.23 -9.02
C LEU A 115 -22.51 -11.48 -8.55
N GLU A 116 -21.82 -12.63 -8.51
CA GLU A 116 -22.43 -13.92 -8.17
C GLU A 116 -21.38 -14.89 -7.60
N ILE A 117 -21.74 -15.66 -6.57
CA ILE A 117 -20.97 -16.80 -6.05
C ILE A 117 -21.86 -18.04 -6.09
N ASP A 118 -21.55 -19.00 -6.96
CA ASP A 118 -22.16 -20.32 -7.00
C ASP A 118 -21.25 -21.33 -6.29
N VAL A 119 -21.60 -21.65 -5.05
CA VAL A 119 -20.86 -22.58 -4.20
C VAL A 119 -20.93 -24.01 -4.73
N ASN A 120 -22.06 -24.41 -5.32
CA ASN A 120 -22.28 -25.78 -5.78
C ASN A 120 -21.49 -26.04 -7.06
N ALA A 121 -21.55 -25.12 -8.02
CA ALA A 121 -20.78 -25.20 -9.25
C ALA A 121 -19.30 -24.78 -9.06
N ARG A 122 -18.95 -24.24 -7.90
CA ARG A 122 -17.64 -23.65 -7.59
C ARG A 122 -17.22 -22.61 -8.63
N ARG A 123 -18.15 -21.69 -8.90
CA ARG A 123 -18.01 -20.62 -9.88
C ARG A 123 -18.26 -19.27 -9.24
N VAL A 124 -17.59 -18.25 -9.75
CA VAL A 124 -17.82 -16.87 -9.34
C VAL A 124 -17.82 -15.95 -10.56
N ARG A 125 -18.74 -14.99 -10.60
CA ARG A 125 -18.79 -13.92 -11.61
C ARG A 125 -18.39 -12.60 -10.97
N VAL A 126 -17.40 -11.93 -11.55
CA VAL A 126 -16.81 -10.71 -10.99
C VAL A 126 -16.57 -9.65 -12.07
N GLN A 127 -16.65 -8.38 -11.68
CA GLN A 127 -16.16 -7.29 -12.51
C GLN A 127 -14.62 -7.23 -12.51
N ALA A 128 -14.04 -6.73 -13.61
CA ALA A 128 -12.59 -6.69 -13.82
C ALA A 128 -11.80 -5.92 -12.76
N GLY A 129 -12.43 -4.95 -12.08
CA GLY A 129 -11.82 -4.13 -11.04
C GLY A 129 -11.82 -4.76 -9.63
N VAL A 130 -12.41 -5.94 -9.43
CA VAL A 130 -12.37 -6.66 -8.14
C VAL A 130 -10.92 -6.97 -7.75
N VAL A 131 -10.56 -6.73 -6.49
CA VAL A 131 -9.22 -7.08 -5.97
C VAL A 131 -9.17 -8.55 -5.58
N LYS A 132 -8.06 -9.27 -5.84
CA LYS A 132 -7.96 -10.70 -5.50
C LYS A 132 -8.33 -11.00 -4.04
N ASP A 133 -7.74 -10.29 -3.08
CA ASP A 133 -8.00 -10.60 -1.68
C ASP A 133 -9.42 -10.21 -1.25
N GLN A 134 -10.08 -9.27 -1.94
CA GLN A 134 -11.50 -8.98 -1.78
C GLN A 134 -12.35 -10.19 -2.20
N LEU A 135 -12.00 -10.81 -3.33
CA LEU A 135 -12.65 -12.04 -3.80
C LEU A 135 -12.45 -13.18 -2.80
N ASN A 136 -11.20 -13.43 -2.36
CA ASN A 136 -10.93 -14.53 -1.42
C ASN A 136 -11.56 -14.30 -0.04
N ALA A 137 -11.71 -13.05 0.42
CA ALA A 137 -12.46 -12.76 1.63
C ALA A 137 -13.95 -13.13 1.51
N ALA A 138 -14.56 -12.90 0.35
CA ALA A 138 -15.96 -13.26 0.07
C ALA A 138 -16.18 -14.77 -0.10
N LEU A 139 -15.19 -15.50 -0.65
CA LEU A 139 -15.27 -16.95 -0.85
C LEU A 139 -14.99 -17.76 0.43
N LYS A 140 -14.17 -17.23 1.35
CA LYS A 140 -13.72 -17.92 2.56
C LYS A 140 -14.86 -18.50 3.43
N PRO A 141 -15.99 -17.81 3.69
CA PRO A 141 -17.11 -18.38 4.44
C PRO A 141 -17.72 -19.64 3.82
N HIS A 142 -17.54 -19.83 2.51
CA HIS A 142 -18.01 -21.00 1.77
C HIS A 142 -16.97 -22.13 1.68
N GLY A 143 -15.81 -21.98 2.32
CA GLY A 143 -14.72 -22.94 2.22
C GLY A 143 -14.05 -22.97 0.83
N LEU A 144 -14.19 -21.88 0.06
CA LEU A 144 -13.66 -21.75 -1.30
C LEU A 144 -12.61 -20.64 -1.38
N PHE A 145 -11.72 -20.72 -2.37
CA PHE A 145 -10.77 -19.66 -2.70
C PHE A 145 -10.42 -19.65 -4.19
N PHE A 146 -10.10 -18.47 -4.71
CA PHE A 146 -9.42 -18.31 -5.99
C PHE A 146 -7.91 -18.50 -5.77
N ALA A 147 -7.35 -19.51 -6.44
CA ALA A 147 -6.07 -20.09 -6.08
C ALA A 147 -4.81 -19.28 -6.48
N PRO A 148 -4.74 -18.61 -7.65
CA PRO A 148 -3.54 -17.89 -8.05
C PRO A 148 -3.12 -16.85 -7.01
N GLU A 149 -1.89 -16.96 -6.47
CA GLU A 149 -1.41 -16.15 -5.36
C GLU A 149 -0.26 -15.21 -5.77
N LEU A 150 -0.29 -13.96 -5.29
CA LEU A 150 0.65 -12.92 -5.70
C LEU A 150 1.05 -12.00 -4.55
N SER A 151 2.26 -11.46 -4.63
CA SER A 151 2.78 -10.49 -3.65
C SER A 151 1.95 -9.20 -3.57
N THR A 152 1.16 -8.90 -4.60
CA THR A 152 0.31 -7.69 -4.69
C THR A 152 -1.18 -7.98 -4.55
N SER A 153 -1.56 -9.18 -4.09
CA SER A 153 -2.95 -9.68 -3.98
C SER A 153 -3.98 -8.73 -3.35
N ASN A 154 -3.53 -7.86 -2.44
CA ASN A 154 -4.39 -6.92 -1.72
C ASN A 154 -4.77 -5.65 -2.51
N ARG A 155 -4.29 -5.52 -3.74
CA ARG A 155 -4.51 -4.37 -4.62
C ARG A 155 -4.50 -4.69 -6.12
N ALA A 156 -3.94 -5.84 -6.50
CA ALA A 156 -4.06 -6.36 -7.84
C ALA A 156 -5.51 -6.75 -8.14
N THR A 157 -5.97 -6.34 -9.30
CA THR A 157 -7.34 -6.56 -9.75
C THR A 157 -7.42 -7.82 -10.61
N ILE A 158 -8.54 -8.54 -10.57
CA ILE A 158 -8.79 -9.75 -11.36
C ILE A 158 -8.55 -9.49 -12.84
N GLY A 159 -9.04 -8.37 -13.39
CA GLY A 159 -8.81 -8.05 -14.79
C GLY A 159 -7.34 -7.73 -15.12
N GLY A 160 -6.58 -7.25 -14.14
CA GLY A 160 -5.14 -7.07 -14.28
C GLY A 160 -4.42 -8.42 -14.31
N MET A 161 -4.81 -9.34 -13.42
CA MET A 161 -4.28 -10.71 -13.37
C MET A 161 -4.56 -11.46 -14.67
N ILE A 162 -5.79 -11.39 -15.18
CA ILE A 162 -6.16 -11.97 -16.48
C ILE A 162 -5.30 -11.34 -17.58
N SER A 163 -5.22 -10.01 -17.63
CA SER A 163 -4.44 -9.30 -18.66
C SER A 163 -2.95 -9.60 -18.64
N THR A 164 -2.36 -10.03 -17.52
CA THR A 164 -0.94 -10.42 -17.46
C THR A 164 -0.73 -11.93 -17.41
N ASP A 165 -1.81 -12.72 -17.40
CA ASP A 165 -1.82 -14.15 -17.03
C ASP A 165 -0.99 -14.41 -15.76
N ALA A 166 -1.30 -13.64 -14.71
CA ALA A 166 -0.55 -13.68 -13.46
C ALA A 166 -0.57 -15.10 -12.87
N SER A 167 0.56 -15.50 -12.33
CA SER A 167 0.69 -16.72 -11.54
C SER A 167 1.20 -16.39 -10.14
N GLY A 168 1.81 -17.37 -9.51
CA GLY A 168 2.68 -17.19 -8.36
C GLY A 168 2.74 -18.47 -7.55
N GLN A 169 2.71 -18.36 -6.24
CA GLN A 169 2.89 -19.50 -5.36
C GLN A 169 1.81 -20.58 -5.60
N GLY A 170 2.22 -21.84 -5.68
CA GLY A 170 1.33 -22.98 -5.87
C GLY A 170 0.85 -23.18 -7.31
N SER A 171 1.36 -22.41 -8.28
CA SER A 171 0.96 -22.54 -9.69
C SER A 171 1.24 -23.91 -10.31
N CYS A 172 2.22 -24.65 -9.77
CA CYS A 172 2.52 -26.03 -10.19
C CYS A 172 1.41 -27.02 -9.84
N GLU A 173 0.68 -26.77 -8.75
CA GLU A 173 -0.43 -27.60 -8.29
C GLU A 173 -1.78 -27.09 -8.80
N TYR A 174 -2.02 -25.79 -8.68
CA TYR A 174 -3.34 -25.19 -8.93
C TYR A 174 -3.50 -24.58 -10.34
N GLY A 175 -2.42 -24.38 -11.09
CA GLY A 175 -2.43 -23.67 -12.36
C GLY A 175 -2.23 -22.15 -12.23
N LYS A 176 -2.29 -21.45 -13.36
CA LYS A 176 -2.20 -19.99 -13.50
C LYS A 176 -3.58 -19.35 -13.60
N THR A 177 -3.63 -18.02 -13.64
CA THR A 177 -4.89 -17.28 -13.80
C THR A 177 -5.75 -17.80 -14.96
N ARG A 178 -5.18 -17.99 -16.17
CA ARG A 178 -5.96 -18.50 -17.33
C ARG A 178 -6.64 -19.85 -17.08
N ASP A 179 -6.03 -20.73 -16.28
CA ASP A 179 -6.53 -22.09 -16.03
C ASP A 179 -7.78 -22.04 -15.13
N HIS A 180 -8.00 -20.89 -14.49
CA HIS A 180 -9.19 -20.62 -13.71
C HIS A 180 -10.25 -19.77 -14.44
N VAL A 181 -9.94 -19.27 -15.64
CA VAL A 181 -10.86 -18.46 -16.44
C VAL A 181 -11.79 -19.36 -17.25
N LEU A 182 -13.07 -19.36 -16.92
CA LEU A 182 -14.09 -20.12 -17.64
C LEU A 182 -14.66 -19.29 -18.78
N GLU A 183 -15.05 -18.05 -18.48
CA GLU A 183 -15.69 -17.15 -19.43
C GLU A 183 -15.19 -15.71 -19.24
N LEU A 184 -15.03 -14.98 -20.33
CA LEU A 184 -14.68 -13.55 -20.31
C LEU A 184 -15.69 -12.75 -21.11
N ASP A 185 -16.09 -11.60 -20.57
CA ASP A 185 -16.82 -10.57 -21.30
C ASP A 185 -15.88 -9.40 -21.61
N THR A 186 -15.52 -9.25 -22.89
CA THR A 186 -14.55 -8.23 -23.34
C THR A 186 -15.19 -7.31 -24.37
N VAL A 187 -15.17 -6.01 -24.10
CA VAL A 187 -15.62 -4.99 -25.04
C VAL A 187 -14.52 -4.71 -26.07
N LEU A 188 -14.79 -5.04 -27.33
CA LEU A 188 -13.87 -4.84 -28.45
C LEU A 188 -14.01 -3.44 -29.06
N LEU A 189 -13.06 -3.04 -29.92
CA LEU A 189 -13.22 -1.82 -30.72
C LEU A 189 -14.49 -1.89 -31.57
N GLY A 190 -15.28 -0.80 -31.54
CA GLY A 190 -16.64 -0.78 -32.09
C GLY A 190 -17.73 -1.07 -31.05
N GLY A 191 -17.36 -1.45 -29.83
CA GLY A 191 -18.25 -1.66 -28.68
C GLY A 191 -19.05 -2.95 -28.70
N GLN A 192 -18.65 -3.94 -29.49
CA GLN A 192 -19.20 -5.29 -29.42
C GLN A 192 -18.65 -6.03 -28.20
N HIS A 193 -19.49 -6.84 -27.58
CA HIS A 193 -19.10 -7.75 -26.51
C HIS A 193 -18.63 -9.08 -27.10
N LEU A 194 -17.39 -9.46 -26.81
CA LEU A 194 -16.88 -10.80 -27.05
C LEU A 194 -17.05 -11.63 -25.78
N HIS A 195 -17.99 -12.56 -25.82
CA HIS A 195 -18.19 -13.57 -24.77
C HIS A 195 -17.33 -14.80 -25.09
N SER A 196 -16.11 -14.81 -24.55
CA SER A 196 -15.14 -15.87 -24.82
C SER A 196 -15.28 -17.04 -23.85
N ARG A 197 -15.34 -18.26 -24.39
CA ARG A 197 -15.36 -19.55 -23.67
C ARG A 197 -14.90 -20.67 -24.62
N PRO A 198 -14.62 -21.89 -24.12
CA PRO A 198 -14.45 -23.06 -24.98
C PRO A 198 -15.70 -23.29 -25.87
N LEU A 199 -15.47 -23.43 -27.17
CA LEU A 199 -16.52 -23.62 -28.18
C LEU A 199 -16.59 -25.07 -28.66
N THR A 200 -17.79 -25.59 -28.81
CA THR A 200 -18.04 -26.81 -29.61
C THR A 200 -17.78 -26.55 -31.10
N SER A 201 -17.63 -27.60 -31.90
CA SER A 201 -17.38 -27.45 -33.34
C SER A 201 -18.52 -26.74 -34.09
N ASP A 202 -19.77 -26.87 -33.64
CA ASP A 202 -20.91 -26.16 -34.21
C ASP A 202 -20.87 -24.68 -33.86
N GLU A 203 -20.58 -24.35 -32.60
CA GLU A 203 -20.41 -22.97 -32.15
C GLU A 203 -19.22 -22.30 -32.84
N GLU A 204 -18.08 -22.98 -32.97
CA GLU A 204 -16.91 -22.44 -33.68
C GLU A 204 -17.24 -22.06 -35.12
N ARG A 205 -17.97 -22.92 -35.84
CA ARG A 205 -18.42 -22.63 -37.22
C ARG A 205 -19.37 -21.44 -37.26
N ALA A 206 -20.31 -21.35 -36.33
CA ALA A 206 -21.25 -20.24 -36.25
C ALA A 206 -20.53 -18.91 -35.92
N GLU A 207 -19.62 -18.91 -34.94
CA GLU A 207 -18.83 -17.74 -34.55
C GLU A 207 -17.93 -17.27 -35.70
N CYS A 208 -17.27 -18.17 -36.42
CA CYS A 208 -16.43 -17.80 -37.57
C CYS A 208 -17.23 -17.22 -38.76
N GLN A 209 -18.52 -17.55 -38.89
CA GLN A 209 -19.40 -17.04 -39.94
C GLN A 209 -20.03 -15.69 -39.60
N GLN A 210 -19.87 -15.17 -38.38
CA GLN A 210 -20.40 -13.87 -38.01
C GLN A 210 -19.75 -12.74 -38.82
N ASP A 211 -20.52 -11.71 -39.13
CA ASP A 211 -20.01 -10.50 -39.75
C ASP A 211 -19.21 -9.64 -38.77
N GLY A 212 -18.30 -8.83 -39.31
CA GLY A 212 -17.60 -7.80 -38.53
C GLY A 212 -16.45 -8.35 -37.66
N ILE A 213 -16.22 -7.71 -36.51
CA ILE A 213 -15.03 -7.99 -35.68
C ILE A 213 -15.09 -9.38 -35.03
N LEU A 214 -16.26 -9.84 -34.60
CA LEU A 214 -16.44 -11.11 -33.89
C LEU A 214 -16.06 -12.31 -34.77
N GLY A 215 -16.56 -12.39 -36.01
CA GLY A 215 -16.16 -13.48 -36.90
C GLY A 215 -14.71 -13.42 -37.36
N ARG A 216 -14.15 -12.21 -37.53
CA ARG A 216 -12.72 -12.03 -37.85
C ARG A 216 -11.80 -12.57 -36.75
N VAL A 217 -12.08 -12.28 -35.48
CA VAL A 217 -11.22 -12.74 -34.37
C VAL A 217 -11.25 -14.26 -34.23
N HIS A 218 -12.43 -14.88 -34.33
CA HIS A 218 -12.58 -16.34 -34.28
C HIS A 218 -11.89 -17.01 -35.48
N THR A 219 -12.15 -16.54 -36.70
CA THR A 219 -11.54 -17.08 -37.93
C THR A 219 -10.02 -16.97 -37.88
N THR A 220 -9.48 -15.84 -37.43
CA THR A 220 -8.03 -15.62 -37.33
C THR A 220 -7.40 -16.58 -36.33
N ALA A 221 -7.99 -16.73 -35.14
CA ALA A 221 -7.49 -17.63 -34.11
C ALA A 221 -7.50 -19.10 -34.56
N ALA A 222 -8.64 -19.57 -35.11
CA ALA A 222 -8.78 -20.92 -35.64
C ALA A 222 -7.73 -21.22 -36.74
N THR A 223 -7.58 -20.28 -37.69
CA THR A 223 -6.59 -20.40 -38.77
C THR A 223 -5.17 -20.51 -38.24
N ILE A 224 -4.79 -19.70 -37.24
CA ILE A 224 -3.44 -19.71 -36.67
C ILE A 224 -3.15 -21.06 -36.02
N ILE A 225 -4.01 -21.52 -35.11
CA ILE A 225 -3.73 -22.75 -34.36
C ILE A 225 -3.76 -24.00 -35.23
N ASP A 226 -4.60 -24.03 -36.27
CA ASP A 226 -4.70 -25.18 -37.14
C ASP A 226 -3.57 -25.23 -38.18
N GLN A 227 -3.07 -24.08 -38.66
CA GLN A 227 -1.99 -24.03 -39.65
C GLN A 227 -0.58 -24.00 -39.04
N GLN A 228 -0.41 -23.48 -37.82
CA GLN A 228 0.90 -23.27 -37.19
C GLN A 228 1.20 -24.25 -36.05
N ARG A 229 0.38 -25.28 -35.85
CA ARG A 229 0.46 -26.23 -34.72
C ARG A 229 1.86 -26.82 -34.51
N GLU A 230 2.46 -27.35 -35.58
CA GLU A 230 3.79 -27.98 -35.49
C GLU A 230 4.88 -26.97 -35.13
N LEU A 231 4.79 -25.74 -35.66
CA LEU A 231 5.74 -24.69 -35.35
C LEU A 231 5.60 -24.20 -33.89
N ILE A 232 4.36 -24.07 -33.40
CA ILE A 232 4.07 -23.75 -31.99
C ILE A 232 4.70 -24.79 -31.07
N LYS A 233 4.50 -26.08 -31.37
CA LYS A 233 5.09 -27.19 -30.61
C LYS A 233 6.62 -27.21 -30.64
N ALA A 234 7.22 -26.83 -31.77
CA ALA A 234 8.68 -26.80 -31.93
C ALA A 234 9.34 -25.60 -31.24
N LYS A 235 8.68 -24.44 -31.19
CA LYS A 235 9.25 -23.21 -30.61
C LYS A 235 9.10 -23.11 -29.09
N PHE A 236 8.04 -23.68 -28.51
CA PHE A 236 7.76 -23.54 -27.08
C PHE A 236 8.01 -24.84 -26.34
N PRO A 237 9.11 -24.95 -25.55
CA PRO A 237 9.34 -26.11 -24.70
C PRO A 237 8.24 -26.22 -23.64
N PRO A 238 8.00 -27.43 -23.09
CA PRO A 238 7.03 -27.64 -22.03
C PRO A 238 7.54 -27.05 -20.70
N LEU A 239 7.33 -25.76 -20.51
CA LEU A 239 7.53 -25.07 -19.24
C LEU A 239 6.20 -24.98 -18.51
N ASN A 240 6.19 -25.29 -17.20
CA ASN A 240 4.99 -25.11 -16.37
C ASN A 240 4.51 -23.65 -16.43
N ARG A 241 5.46 -22.70 -16.29
CA ARG A 241 5.22 -21.30 -16.59
C ARG A 241 5.56 -21.00 -18.03
N CYS A 242 4.62 -21.34 -18.91
CA CYS A 242 4.72 -21.05 -20.34
C CYS A 242 4.43 -19.58 -20.66
N LEU A 243 4.65 -19.25 -21.92
CA LEU A 243 4.72 -17.91 -22.49
C LEU A 243 3.44 -17.08 -22.31
N THR A 244 3.60 -15.87 -21.76
CA THR A 244 2.54 -14.86 -21.68
C THR A 244 2.60 -13.92 -22.88
N GLY A 245 1.48 -13.24 -23.20
CA GLY A 245 1.34 -12.38 -24.38
C GLY A 245 0.98 -13.15 -25.64
N TYR A 246 -0.33 -13.20 -25.91
CA TYR A 246 -1.01 -13.99 -26.94
C TYR A 246 -0.60 -15.46 -26.93
N ASP A 247 -1.20 -16.22 -26.02
CA ASP A 247 -0.92 -17.63 -25.86
C ASP A 247 -1.55 -18.46 -26.98
N LEU A 248 -0.76 -18.62 -28.06
CA LEU A 248 -1.14 -19.42 -29.22
C LEU A 248 -1.18 -20.92 -28.91
N ALA A 249 -0.40 -21.40 -27.94
CA ALA A 249 -0.27 -22.82 -27.65
C ALA A 249 -1.54 -23.43 -27.06
N HIS A 250 -2.33 -22.64 -26.34
CA HIS A 250 -3.54 -23.08 -25.65
C HIS A 250 -4.84 -22.60 -26.31
N LEU A 251 -4.76 -22.18 -27.59
CA LEU A 251 -5.93 -21.81 -28.38
C LEU A 251 -6.93 -22.95 -28.60
N ARG A 252 -6.45 -24.20 -28.51
CA ARG A 252 -7.28 -25.40 -28.51
C ARG A 252 -7.20 -26.01 -27.12
N ALA A 253 -8.34 -26.24 -26.47
CA ALA A 253 -8.41 -26.99 -25.22
C ALA A 253 -7.98 -28.44 -25.42
N ALA A 254 -7.84 -29.22 -24.33
CA ALA A 254 -7.41 -30.62 -24.39
C ALA A 254 -8.32 -31.47 -25.29
N GLU A 255 -9.61 -31.15 -25.32
CA GLU A 255 -10.65 -31.79 -26.13
C GLU A 255 -10.73 -31.25 -27.57
N GLY A 256 -9.83 -30.33 -27.96
CA GLY A 256 -9.75 -29.75 -29.31
C GLY A 256 -10.65 -28.53 -29.55
N GLN A 257 -11.38 -28.06 -28.54
CA GLN A 257 -12.27 -26.90 -28.63
C GLN A 257 -11.52 -25.58 -28.81
N LEU A 258 -11.99 -24.67 -29.67
CA LEU A 258 -11.45 -23.29 -29.73
C LEU A 258 -11.68 -22.57 -28.40
N ASN A 259 -10.66 -21.92 -27.85
CA ASN A 259 -10.79 -21.13 -26.64
C ASN A 259 -10.01 -19.81 -26.74
N LEU A 260 -10.72 -18.70 -26.98
CA LEU A 260 -10.09 -17.38 -27.08
C LEU A 260 -9.63 -16.82 -25.73
N ASN A 261 -9.98 -17.46 -24.60
CA ASN A 261 -9.49 -17.04 -23.28
C ASN A 261 -7.96 -17.05 -23.23
N SER A 262 -7.28 -17.96 -23.96
CA SER A 262 -5.82 -18.01 -24.00
C SER A 262 -5.21 -16.74 -24.62
N LEU A 263 -5.86 -16.13 -25.63
CA LEU A 263 -5.38 -14.90 -26.24
C LEU A 263 -5.61 -13.69 -25.34
N LEU A 264 -6.80 -13.63 -24.73
CA LEU A 264 -7.20 -12.53 -23.85
C LEU A 264 -6.38 -12.53 -22.54
N CYS A 265 -6.07 -13.72 -22.02
CA CYS A 265 -5.13 -13.88 -20.91
C CYS A 265 -3.71 -13.51 -21.36
N GLY A 266 -3.06 -12.61 -20.64
CA GLY A 266 -1.74 -12.09 -21.03
C GLY A 266 -1.77 -11.04 -22.15
N SER A 267 -2.94 -10.59 -22.62
CA SER A 267 -3.06 -9.58 -23.68
C SER A 267 -2.64 -8.16 -23.27
N GLU A 268 -2.46 -7.90 -21.98
CA GLU A 268 -2.11 -6.59 -21.41
C GLU A 268 -3.02 -5.44 -21.87
N GLY A 269 -4.30 -5.75 -22.12
CA GLY A 269 -5.30 -4.76 -22.55
C GLY A 269 -5.10 -4.27 -23.99
N SER A 270 -4.33 -4.99 -24.80
CA SER A 270 -4.10 -4.66 -26.22
C SER A 270 -5.17 -5.22 -27.18
N LEU A 271 -6.08 -6.08 -26.70
CA LEU A 271 -7.14 -6.70 -27.50
C LEU A 271 -8.56 -6.21 -27.17
N GLY A 272 -8.76 -5.51 -26.05
CA GLY A 272 -10.08 -5.01 -25.65
C GLY A 272 -10.13 -4.55 -24.20
N PHE A 273 -11.31 -4.09 -23.78
CA PHE A 273 -11.60 -3.74 -22.39
C PHE A 273 -12.30 -4.91 -21.70
N LEU A 274 -11.63 -5.55 -20.75
CA LEU A 274 -12.27 -6.59 -19.95
C LEU A 274 -13.31 -5.97 -19.01
N ASN A 275 -14.57 -6.39 -19.14
CA ASN A 275 -15.68 -5.96 -18.31
C ASN A 275 -15.85 -6.91 -17.11
N GLU A 276 -16.08 -8.19 -17.40
CA GLU A 276 -16.40 -9.22 -16.41
C GLU A 276 -15.69 -10.55 -16.70
N ALA A 277 -15.55 -11.37 -15.66
CA ALA A 277 -15.00 -12.72 -15.76
C ALA A 277 -15.83 -13.71 -14.93
N VAL A 278 -16.01 -14.91 -15.47
CA VAL A 278 -16.47 -16.08 -14.73
C VAL A 278 -15.27 -16.97 -14.45
N LEU A 279 -15.02 -17.24 -13.18
CA LEU A 279 -13.86 -18.00 -12.71
C LEU A 279 -14.30 -19.27 -12.00
N ASN A 280 -13.53 -20.35 -12.11
CA ASN A 280 -13.64 -21.44 -11.16
C ASN A 280 -12.96 -21.06 -9.83
N VAL A 281 -13.39 -21.68 -8.75
CA VAL A 281 -12.80 -21.54 -7.42
C VAL A 281 -12.57 -22.91 -6.81
N LEU A 282 -11.54 -23.04 -5.98
CA LEU A 282 -11.14 -24.32 -5.43
C LEU A 282 -11.55 -24.45 -3.96
N PRO A 283 -11.79 -25.68 -3.45
CA PRO A 283 -11.96 -25.91 -2.03
C PRO A 283 -10.67 -25.59 -1.28
N ILE A 284 -10.82 -24.91 -0.16
CA ILE A 284 -9.72 -24.58 0.75
C ILE A 284 -9.19 -25.88 1.40
N PRO A 285 -7.89 -26.25 1.23
CA PRO A 285 -7.34 -27.46 1.85
C PRO A 285 -7.48 -27.48 3.37
N LYS A 286 -7.86 -28.61 3.97
CA LYS A 286 -8.13 -28.67 5.43
C LYS A 286 -6.86 -28.61 6.28
N HIS A 287 -5.79 -29.29 5.85
CA HIS A 287 -4.54 -29.39 6.58
C HIS A 287 -3.37 -28.88 5.74
N SER A 288 -2.46 -28.18 6.40
CA SER A 288 -1.29 -27.56 5.76
C SER A 288 -0.09 -27.67 6.69
N MET A 289 1.08 -27.98 6.14
CA MET A 289 2.35 -27.99 6.87
C MET A 289 3.45 -27.37 6.00
N LEU A 290 4.27 -26.51 6.59
CA LEU A 290 5.40 -25.89 5.93
C LEU A 290 6.71 -26.41 6.52
N VAL A 291 7.60 -26.89 5.66
CA VAL A 291 8.97 -27.29 6.00
C VAL A 291 9.90 -26.16 5.62
N ASN A 292 10.60 -25.58 6.60
CA ASN A 292 11.59 -24.52 6.38
C ASN A 292 13.00 -25.12 6.45
N VAL A 293 13.67 -25.24 5.31
CA VAL A 293 15.04 -25.79 5.19
C VAL A 293 16.04 -24.64 5.13
N ARG A 294 17.14 -24.76 5.89
CA ARG A 294 18.14 -23.70 6.07
C ARG A 294 19.49 -24.14 5.49
N TYR A 295 20.20 -23.21 4.85
CA TYR A 295 21.44 -23.47 4.12
C TYR A 295 22.57 -22.51 4.52
N PRO A 296 23.85 -22.95 4.43
CA PRO A 296 25.02 -22.10 4.65
C PRO A 296 25.32 -21.18 3.46
N SER A 297 24.73 -21.43 2.28
CA SER A 297 24.80 -20.60 1.08
C SER A 297 23.49 -20.63 0.30
N PHE A 298 23.15 -19.52 -0.37
CA PHE A 298 22.00 -19.46 -1.27
C PHE A 298 22.14 -20.39 -2.50
N MET A 299 23.37 -20.61 -2.98
CA MET A 299 23.58 -21.53 -4.11
C MET A 299 23.30 -22.99 -3.73
N ASP A 300 23.51 -23.35 -2.46
CA ASP A 300 23.18 -24.67 -1.96
C ASP A 300 21.66 -24.86 -1.94
N ALA A 301 20.91 -23.83 -1.51
CA ALA A 301 19.44 -23.83 -1.59
C ALA A 301 18.91 -24.04 -3.02
N LEU A 302 19.56 -23.46 -4.04
CA LEU A 302 19.18 -23.65 -5.45
C LEU A 302 19.59 -25.01 -6.01
N ARG A 303 20.78 -25.53 -5.66
CA ARG A 303 21.21 -26.87 -6.07
C ARG A 303 20.34 -27.97 -5.46
N ASP A 304 19.77 -27.70 -4.29
CA ASP A 304 18.84 -28.60 -3.61
C ASP A 304 17.49 -28.76 -4.35
N ALA A 305 17.19 -27.90 -5.34
CA ALA A 305 15.96 -27.95 -6.13
C ALA A 305 15.61 -29.36 -6.61
N LYS A 306 16.61 -30.10 -7.11
CA LYS A 306 16.42 -31.46 -7.62
C LYS A 306 16.00 -32.42 -6.52
N ALA A 307 16.65 -32.41 -5.35
CA ALA A 307 16.29 -33.30 -4.25
C ALA A 307 14.89 -32.96 -3.71
N LEU A 308 14.61 -31.67 -3.53
CA LEU A 308 13.31 -31.16 -3.08
C LEU A 308 12.16 -31.57 -4.02
N MET A 309 12.40 -31.60 -5.33
CA MET A 309 11.41 -32.02 -6.33
C MET A 309 11.36 -33.54 -6.56
N SER A 310 12.47 -34.25 -6.34
CA SER A 310 12.58 -35.70 -6.61
C SER A 310 11.88 -36.58 -5.57
N ALA A 311 11.52 -36.01 -4.41
CA ALA A 311 10.80 -36.74 -3.38
C ALA A 311 9.42 -37.19 -3.89
N SER A 312 9.08 -38.46 -3.63
CA SER A 312 7.75 -39.02 -3.91
C SER A 312 6.60 -38.26 -3.23
N ALA A 313 6.91 -37.44 -2.21
CA ALA A 313 5.96 -36.69 -1.41
C ALA A 313 5.26 -35.51 -2.12
N ARG A 314 5.78 -35.06 -3.29
CA ARG A 314 5.27 -33.95 -4.12
C ARG A 314 4.79 -32.71 -3.31
N PRO A 315 5.66 -31.72 -3.06
CA PRO A 315 5.25 -30.50 -2.39
C PRO A 315 4.28 -29.66 -3.24
N THR A 316 3.42 -28.88 -2.57
CA THR A 316 2.49 -27.95 -3.22
C THR A 316 3.22 -26.73 -3.78
N SER A 317 4.23 -26.22 -3.06
CA SER A 317 5.06 -25.11 -3.55
C SER A 317 6.44 -25.10 -2.89
N ILE A 318 7.46 -24.62 -3.60
CA ILE A 318 8.82 -24.42 -3.09
C ILE A 318 9.25 -22.97 -3.35
N GLU A 319 9.33 -22.18 -2.28
CA GLU A 319 9.84 -20.81 -2.34
C GLU A 319 11.27 -20.74 -1.83
N THR A 320 12.08 -19.84 -2.40
CA THR A 320 13.45 -19.59 -1.93
C THR A 320 13.71 -18.11 -1.62
N ILE A 321 14.57 -17.86 -0.64
CA ILE A 321 14.97 -16.51 -0.21
C ILE A 321 16.48 -16.49 0.06
N ASP A 322 17.16 -15.46 -0.45
CA ASP A 322 18.58 -15.24 -0.21
C ASP A 322 18.90 -14.61 1.16
N ASP A 323 20.20 -14.47 1.46
CA ASP A 323 20.68 -13.88 2.71
C ASP A 323 20.32 -12.41 2.85
N THR A 324 20.33 -11.64 1.76
CA THR A 324 20.01 -10.21 1.77
C THR A 324 18.57 -9.98 2.21
N VAL A 325 17.61 -10.69 1.62
CA VAL A 325 16.19 -10.57 1.97
C VAL A 325 15.92 -11.10 3.37
N LEU A 326 16.57 -12.19 3.78
CA LEU A 326 16.43 -12.74 5.13
C LEU A 326 16.95 -11.78 6.20
N GLN A 327 18.12 -11.15 5.99
CA GLN A 327 18.67 -10.18 6.94
C GLN A 327 17.77 -8.96 7.13
N LEU A 328 17.14 -8.48 6.05
CA LEU A 328 16.15 -7.40 6.15
C LEU A 328 14.92 -7.82 6.96
N ALA A 329 14.48 -9.07 6.82
CA ALA A 329 13.40 -9.64 7.62
C ALA A 329 13.75 -9.64 9.12
N MET A 330 14.97 -10.05 9.45
CA MET A 330 15.48 -10.15 10.83
C MET A 330 15.53 -8.81 11.56
N GLN A 331 15.61 -7.70 10.82
CA GLN A 331 15.64 -6.34 11.38
C GLN A 331 14.25 -5.70 11.49
N ASP A 332 13.21 -6.33 10.91
CA ASP A 332 11.83 -5.85 11.01
C ASP A 332 11.09 -6.53 12.17
N PHE A 333 10.14 -5.82 12.76
CA PHE A 333 9.36 -6.31 13.91
C PHE A 333 8.60 -7.62 13.63
N VAL A 334 8.36 -7.97 12.37
CA VAL A 334 7.76 -9.26 12.00
C VAL A 334 8.59 -10.44 12.49
N TRP A 335 9.92 -10.25 12.62
CA TRP A 335 10.85 -11.29 13.04
C TRP A 335 10.49 -11.90 14.40
N ASP A 336 10.07 -11.10 15.37
CA ASP A 336 9.69 -11.56 16.71
C ASP A 336 8.58 -12.62 16.69
N SER A 337 7.75 -12.62 15.64
CA SER A 337 6.65 -13.57 15.47
C SER A 337 7.02 -14.86 14.74
N VAL A 338 8.19 -14.91 14.09
CA VAL A 338 8.63 -16.04 13.25
C VAL A 338 10.01 -16.58 13.62
N ALA A 339 10.76 -15.93 14.52
CA ALA A 339 12.12 -16.30 14.90
C ALA A 339 12.25 -17.75 15.37
N GLU A 340 11.19 -18.32 15.97
CA GLU A 340 11.11 -19.73 16.37
C GLU A 340 11.34 -20.71 15.20
N PHE A 341 10.97 -20.32 13.97
CA PHE A 341 11.17 -21.14 12.78
C PHE A 341 12.60 -21.05 12.22
N PHE A 342 13.44 -20.14 12.72
CA PHE A 342 14.81 -19.92 12.26
C PHE A 342 15.83 -20.01 13.41
N PRO A 343 15.94 -21.16 14.10
CA PRO A 343 16.84 -21.30 15.24
C PRO A 343 18.30 -21.21 14.81
N ALA A 344 19.14 -20.58 15.64
CA ALA A 344 20.57 -20.52 15.43
C ALA A 344 21.17 -21.93 15.58
N THR A 345 21.77 -22.45 14.52
CA THR A 345 22.41 -23.78 14.50
C THR A 345 23.94 -23.61 14.48
N GLY A 346 24.57 -23.78 15.65
CA GLY A 346 26.03 -23.68 15.78
C GLY A 346 26.58 -22.29 15.47
N SER A 347 27.81 -22.24 14.92
CA SER A 347 28.49 -21.00 14.53
C SER A 347 28.26 -20.58 13.07
N THR A 348 27.63 -21.44 12.25
CA THR A 348 27.43 -21.17 10.81
C THR A 348 26.16 -20.34 10.59
N PRO A 349 26.26 -19.14 9.97
CA PRO A 349 25.10 -18.30 9.72
C PRO A 349 24.19 -18.88 8.62
N ILE A 350 22.88 -18.64 8.73
CA ILE A 350 21.91 -18.98 7.68
C ILE A 350 22.07 -17.97 6.53
N ARG A 351 22.35 -18.45 5.32
CA ARG A 351 22.55 -17.61 4.11
C ARG A 351 21.61 -17.94 2.96
N GLY A 352 20.67 -18.86 3.17
CA GLY A 352 19.61 -19.19 2.23
C GLY A 352 18.57 -20.06 2.91
N ILE A 353 17.32 -19.93 2.48
CA ILE A 353 16.21 -20.76 2.98
C ILE A 353 15.30 -21.21 1.83
N ASN A 354 14.77 -22.42 1.96
CA ASN A 354 13.67 -22.90 1.14
C ASN A 354 12.44 -23.14 2.03
N LEU A 355 11.30 -22.61 1.62
CA LEU A 355 10.00 -22.77 2.29
C LEU A 355 9.16 -23.72 1.44
N ILE A 356 8.93 -24.93 1.93
CA ILE A 356 8.24 -26.00 1.21
C ILE A 356 6.89 -26.26 1.84
N GLU A 357 5.81 -25.99 1.11
CA GLU A 357 4.44 -26.15 1.59
C GLU A 357 3.84 -27.48 1.12
N PHE A 358 3.17 -28.17 2.03
CA PHE A 358 2.36 -29.35 1.76
C PHE A 358 0.93 -29.12 2.23
N ASN A 359 -0.03 -29.45 1.36
CA ASN A 359 -1.45 -29.37 1.64
C ASN A 359 -2.12 -30.73 1.43
N ASP A 360 -3.06 -31.08 2.30
CA ASP A 360 -3.89 -32.29 2.19
C ASP A 360 -5.24 -32.08 2.89
N ASP A 361 -6.23 -32.89 2.54
CA ASP A 361 -7.50 -32.96 3.26
C ASP A 361 -7.49 -34.02 4.37
N ASP A 362 -6.50 -34.91 4.39
CA ASP A 362 -6.25 -35.89 5.45
C ASP A 362 -4.97 -35.56 6.24
N GLU A 363 -5.11 -35.35 7.54
CA GLU A 363 -4.01 -35.02 8.46
C GLU A 363 -2.94 -36.11 8.54
N SER A 364 -3.34 -37.38 8.54
CA SER A 364 -2.43 -38.52 8.65
C SER A 364 -1.62 -38.71 7.36
N ALA A 365 -2.26 -38.52 6.21
CA ALA A 365 -1.60 -38.56 4.90
C ALA A 365 -0.59 -37.41 4.77
N LEU A 366 -0.95 -36.20 5.19
CA LEU A 366 -0.05 -35.05 5.23
C LEU A 366 1.17 -35.34 6.11
N ALA A 367 0.95 -35.80 7.35
CA ALA A 367 2.04 -36.10 8.29
C ALA A 367 2.98 -37.20 7.77
N ALA A 368 2.43 -38.23 7.11
CA ALA A 368 3.23 -39.28 6.50
C ALA A 368 4.08 -38.75 5.33
N ARG A 369 3.51 -37.91 4.45
CA ARG A 369 4.25 -37.28 3.33
C ARG A 369 5.36 -36.36 3.82
N VAL A 370 5.08 -35.52 4.80
CA VAL A 370 6.11 -34.61 5.36
C VAL A 370 7.22 -35.40 6.03
N ARG A 371 6.91 -36.47 6.77
CA ARG A 371 7.92 -37.34 7.38
C ARG A 371 8.80 -38.02 6.34
N ALA A 372 8.20 -38.59 5.29
CA ALA A 372 8.96 -39.20 4.20
C ALA A 372 9.85 -38.16 3.49
N PHE A 373 9.37 -36.94 3.32
CA PHE A 373 10.13 -35.84 2.75
C PHE A 373 11.33 -35.43 3.63
N THR A 374 11.13 -35.25 4.93
CA THR A 374 12.21 -34.84 5.83
C THR A 374 13.24 -35.96 6.08
N GLU A 375 12.82 -37.22 6.07
CA GLU A 375 13.72 -38.39 6.09
C GLU A 375 14.58 -38.43 4.82
N HIS A 376 13.98 -38.23 3.65
CA HIS A 376 14.71 -38.15 2.39
C HIS A 376 15.80 -37.06 2.42
N LEU A 377 15.47 -35.84 2.84
CA LEU A 377 16.43 -34.75 2.95
C LEU A 377 17.54 -35.00 4.00
N SER A 378 17.25 -35.77 5.04
CA SER A 378 18.24 -36.12 6.07
C SER A 378 19.21 -37.21 5.61
N GLN A 379 18.81 -38.05 4.65
CA GLN A 379 19.62 -39.14 4.10
C GLN A 379 20.41 -38.73 2.86
N ASP A 380 20.05 -37.63 2.21
CA ASP A 380 20.71 -37.13 1.00
C ASP A 380 21.92 -36.23 1.33
N PRO A 381 23.18 -36.66 1.09
CA PRO A 381 24.37 -35.87 1.38
C PRO A 381 24.76 -34.92 0.24
N THR A 382 23.99 -34.82 -0.85
CA THR A 382 24.40 -34.07 -2.05
C THR A 382 24.57 -32.57 -1.83
N VAL A 383 23.83 -32.00 -0.86
CA VAL A 383 23.86 -30.58 -0.51
C VAL A 383 23.97 -30.43 1.00
N GLU A 384 24.81 -29.51 1.46
CA GLU A 384 24.93 -29.18 2.88
C GLU A 384 23.68 -28.42 3.37
N ARG A 385 23.01 -28.97 4.39
CA ARG A 385 21.83 -28.39 5.02
C ARG A 385 22.10 -28.14 6.50
N LEU A 386 21.71 -26.98 7.02
CA LEU A 386 21.81 -26.63 8.45
C LEU A 386 20.68 -27.28 9.29
N GLY A 387 19.74 -27.96 8.63
CA GLY A 387 18.57 -28.58 9.20
C GLY A 387 17.27 -27.88 8.79
N TYR A 388 16.15 -28.36 9.32
CA TYR A 388 14.82 -27.85 9.00
C TYR A 388 13.99 -27.54 10.27
N THR A 389 12.90 -26.78 10.10
CA THR A 389 11.84 -26.58 11.11
C THR A 389 10.47 -26.77 10.46
N LEU A 390 9.44 -27.03 11.28
CA LEU A 390 8.07 -27.23 10.82
C LEU A 390 7.16 -26.11 11.33
N ALA A 391 6.32 -25.59 10.45
CA ALA A 391 5.20 -24.73 10.82
C ALA A 391 3.89 -25.46 10.49
N GLU A 392 3.19 -25.87 11.55
CA GLU A 392 1.97 -26.67 11.45
C GLU A 392 0.73 -25.79 11.43
N GLY A 393 -0.14 -26.04 10.45
CA GLY A 393 -1.40 -25.33 10.30
C GLY A 393 -1.24 -23.92 9.72
N ARG A 394 -2.33 -23.46 9.11
CA ARG A 394 -2.37 -22.21 8.34
C ARG A 394 -1.97 -20.97 9.14
N ALA A 395 -2.29 -20.93 10.44
CA ALA A 395 -1.96 -19.78 11.27
C ALA A 395 -0.44 -19.55 11.38
N GLN A 396 0.34 -20.63 11.52
CA GLN A 396 1.81 -20.53 11.60
C GLN A 396 2.41 -20.27 10.23
N ILE A 397 1.93 -20.98 9.21
CA ILE A 397 2.35 -20.81 7.80
C ILE A 397 2.14 -19.36 7.34
N GLN A 398 1.00 -18.76 7.68
CA GLN A 398 0.71 -17.36 7.37
C GLN A 398 1.68 -16.38 8.02
N LYS A 399 2.21 -16.66 9.22
CA LYS A 399 3.25 -15.79 9.83
C LYS A 399 4.54 -15.83 8.99
N VAL A 400 4.98 -17.02 8.58
CA VAL A 400 6.19 -17.20 7.76
C VAL A 400 6.02 -16.53 6.39
N TYR A 401 4.87 -16.72 5.73
CA TYR A 401 4.60 -16.04 4.45
C TYR A 401 4.37 -14.54 4.58
N ALA A 402 3.79 -14.07 5.68
CA ALA A 402 3.69 -12.64 5.96
C ALA A 402 5.07 -12.00 6.06
N MET A 403 6.03 -12.68 6.71
CA MET A 403 7.44 -12.28 6.70
C MET A 403 7.97 -12.26 5.26
N ARG A 404 7.87 -13.35 4.49
CA ARG A 404 8.35 -13.41 3.08
C ARG A 404 7.81 -12.25 2.23
N LYS A 405 6.49 -12.03 2.26
CA LYS A 405 5.81 -10.98 1.48
C LYS A 405 6.27 -9.58 1.90
N ARG A 406 6.54 -9.38 3.19
CA ARG A 406 7.00 -8.10 3.74
C ARG A 406 8.47 -7.83 3.40
N SER A 407 9.36 -8.83 3.51
CA SER A 407 10.80 -8.69 3.27
C SER A 407 11.12 -8.25 1.84
N VAL A 408 10.38 -8.75 0.85
CA VAL A 408 10.49 -8.26 -0.55
C VAL A 408 10.15 -6.78 -0.67
N GLY A 409 9.21 -6.27 0.12
CA GLY A 409 8.89 -4.84 0.19
C GLY A 409 10.00 -4.02 0.87
N LEU A 410 10.70 -4.60 1.84
CA LEU A 410 11.80 -3.96 2.58
C LEU A 410 13.06 -3.78 1.73
N LEU A 411 13.25 -4.58 0.66
CA LEU A 411 14.33 -4.35 -0.33
C LEU A 411 14.33 -2.92 -0.87
N GLY A 412 13.16 -2.28 -1.00
CA GLY A 412 13.09 -0.90 -1.44
C GLY A 412 13.42 0.15 -0.37
N ASN A 413 13.57 -0.25 0.89
CA ASN A 413 13.84 0.61 2.06
C ASN A 413 15.32 0.53 2.53
N VAL A 414 16.22 0.16 1.62
CA VAL A 414 17.66 0.21 1.89
C VAL A 414 18.14 1.65 2.10
N GLN A 415 19.19 1.81 2.90
CA GLN A 415 19.84 3.10 3.14
C GLN A 415 20.69 3.50 1.93
N GLY A 416 20.66 4.80 1.61
CA GLY A 416 21.40 5.38 0.48
C GLY A 416 20.62 5.44 -0.85
N GLU A 417 21.34 5.83 -1.92
CA GLU A 417 20.77 6.14 -3.23
C GLU A 417 20.52 4.93 -4.11
N LYS A 418 21.41 3.94 -4.02
CA LYS A 418 21.29 2.69 -4.77
C LYS A 418 20.19 1.86 -4.16
N ARG A 419 19.16 1.55 -4.95
CA ARG A 419 18.00 0.78 -4.49
C ARG A 419 17.75 -0.40 -5.41
N PRO A 420 17.43 -1.59 -4.86
CA PRO A 420 16.94 -2.73 -5.64
C PRO A 420 15.74 -2.35 -6.51
N ILE A 421 15.88 -2.50 -7.82
CA ILE A 421 14.84 -2.18 -8.79
C ILE A 421 14.44 -3.40 -9.63
N ALA A 422 13.16 -3.41 -10.01
CA ALA A 422 12.55 -4.42 -10.86
C ALA A 422 12.69 -4.03 -12.34
N PHE A 423 13.59 -4.68 -13.07
CA PHE A 423 13.72 -4.50 -14.52
C PHE A 423 14.17 -5.78 -15.26
N VAL A 424 14.94 -6.65 -14.58
CA VAL A 424 15.33 -7.99 -15.03
C VAL A 424 14.81 -9.11 -14.12
N GLU A 425 13.76 -8.82 -13.36
CA GLU A 425 13.08 -9.84 -12.56
C GLU A 425 12.19 -10.74 -13.43
N ASP A 426 11.79 -11.89 -12.87
CA ASP A 426 10.83 -12.81 -13.49
C ASP A 426 11.38 -13.57 -14.71
N THR A 427 12.62 -14.07 -14.57
CA THR A 427 13.21 -15.00 -15.54
C THR A 427 12.80 -16.43 -15.21
N ALA A 428 12.32 -17.16 -16.21
CA ALA A 428 11.91 -18.56 -16.08
C ALA A 428 12.84 -19.45 -16.91
N VAL A 429 13.45 -20.46 -16.30
CA VAL A 429 14.26 -21.48 -16.98
C VAL A 429 13.81 -22.87 -16.53
N PRO A 430 14.07 -23.96 -17.28
CA PRO A 430 13.86 -25.31 -16.76
C PRO A 430 14.52 -25.48 -15.38
N PRO A 431 13.82 -26.01 -14.35
CA PRO A 431 14.34 -26.10 -12.98
C PRO A 431 15.71 -26.78 -12.87
N GLU A 432 15.98 -27.77 -13.72
CA GLU A 432 17.27 -28.47 -13.82
C GLU A 432 18.45 -27.58 -14.20
N HIS A 433 18.19 -26.42 -14.83
CA HIS A 433 19.18 -25.45 -15.26
C HIS A 433 19.24 -24.21 -14.35
N LEU A 434 18.37 -24.12 -13.34
CA LEU A 434 18.20 -22.92 -12.52
C LEU A 434 19.50 -22.52 -11.79
N ALA A 435 20.20 -23.49 -11.18
CA ALA A 435 21.42 -23.19 -10.43
C ALA A 435 22.56 -22.67 -11.33
N ASP A 436 22.72 -23.23 -12.53
CA ASP A 436 23.76 -22.81 -13.49
C ASP A 436 23.43 -21.44 -14.08
N PHE A 437 22.18 -21.22 -14.47
CA PHE A 437 21.68 -19.93 -14.93
C PHE A 437 21.94 -18.83 -13.90
N ILE A 438 21.62 -19.06 -12.63
CA ILE A 438 21.85 -18.08 -11.56
C ILE A 438 23.33 -17.87 -11.28
N THR A 439 24.17 -18.88 -11.45
CA THR A 439 25.63 -18.71 -11.33
C THR A 439 26.16 -17.70 -12.36
N GLU A 440 25.77 -17.84 -13.62
CA GLU A 440 26.19 -16.90 -14.68
C GLU A 440 25.53 -15.52 -14.53
N PHE A 441 24.25 -15.47 -14.14
CA PHE A 441 23.58 -14.20 -13.88
C PHE A 441 24.25 -13.44 -12.73
N ARG A 442 24.62 -14.11 -11.63
CA ARG A 442 25.39 -13.49 -10.55
C ARG A 442 26.72 -12.96 -11.03
N ALA A 443 27.46 -13.75 -11.82
CA ALA A 443 28.73 -13.31 -12.40
C ALA A 443 28.57 -12.03 -13.24
N ALA A 444 27.49 -11.92 -14.02
CA ALA A 444 27.19 -10.71 -14.79
C ALA A 444 26.95 -9.47 -13.90
N LEU A 445 26.26 -9.63 -12.77
CA LEU A 445 26.02 -8.54 -11.81
C LEU A 445 27.28 -8.20 -10.97
N ASP A 446 28.03 -9.22 -10.55
CA ASP A 446 29.24 -9.10 -9.74
C ASP A 446 30.38 -8.42 -10.53
N ALA A 447 30.50 -8.72 -11.83
CA ALA A 447 31.44 -8.03 -12.73
C ALA A 447 31.21 -6.51 -12.78
N ARG A 448 29.97 -6.07 -12.54
CA ARG A 448 29.55 -4.67 -12.46
C ARG A 448 29.50 -4.12 -11.03
N LYS A 449 29.90 -4.93 -10.04
CA LYS A 449 29.94 -4.59 -8.60
C LYS A 449 28.57 -4.13 -8.06
N LEU A 450 27.50 -4.75 -8.53
CA LEU A 450 26.14 -4.47 -8.09
C LEU A 450 25.77 -5.35 -6.90
N SER A 451 25.08 -4.77 -5.91
CA SER A 451 24.36 -5.56 -4.91
C SER A 451 22.97 -5.91 -5.46
N TYR A 452 22.40 -7.02 -5.02
CA TYR A 452 21.11 -7.51 -5.50
C TYR A 452 20.43 -8.36 -4.41
N GLY A 453 19.10 -8.40 -4.47
CA GLY A 453 18.29 -9.37 -3.71
C GLY A 453 17.65 -10.38 -4.64
N MET A 454 17.59 -11.64 -4.21
CA MET A 454 17.04 -12.78 -4.96
C MET A 454 15.98 -13.52 -4.16
N PHE A 455 14.86 -13.85 -4.82
CA PHE A 455 13.78 -14.66 -4.26
C PHE A 455 12.96 -15.26 -5.41
N GLY A 456 12.21 -16.34 -5.18
CA GLY A 456 11.36 -16.89 -6.22
C GLY A 456 10.85 -18.30 -5.96
N HIS A 457 10.40 -18.93 -7.05
CA HIS A 457 9.68 -20.19 -7.10
C HIS A 457 10.57 -21.25 -7.74
N VAL A 458 11.22 -22.06 -6.91
CA VAL A 458 12.22 -23.04 -7.38
C VAL A 458 11.56 -24.14 -8.20
N ASP A 459 10.38 -24.59 -7.76
CA ASP A 459 9.55 -25.60 -8.42
C ASP A 459 9.09 -25.19 -9.82
N ALA A 460 8.88 -23.90 -10.04
CA ALA A 460 8.50 -23.35 -11.33
C ALA A 460 9.70 -22.89 -12.18
N GLY A 461 10.94 -23.00 -11.66
CA GLY A 461 12.13 -22.51 -12.35
C GLY A 461 12.20 -21.00 -12.51
N VAL A 462 11.51 -20.24 -11.64
CA VAL A 462 11.42 -18.77 -11.72
C VAL A 462 12.16 -18.11 -10.57
N LEU A 463 13.06 -17.18 -10.91
CA LEU A 463 13.72 -16.32 -9.93
C LEU A 463 13.51 -14.84 -10.24
N HIS A 464 13.27 -14.07 -9.18
CA HIS A 464 13.22 -12.62 -9.20
C HIS A 464 14.53 -12.07 -8.67
N VAL A 465 15.26 -11.39 -9.56
CA VAL A 465 16.53 -10.74 -9.23
C VAL A 465 16.35 -9.23 -9.33
N ARG A 466 16.71 -8.50 -8.26
CA ARG A 466 16.60 -7.04 -8.20
C ARG A 466 17.95 -6.39 -7.94
N PRO A 467 18.70 -5.99 -8.99
CA PRO A 467 19.93 -5.23 -8.85
C PRO A 467 19.69 -3.85 -8.24
N ALA A 468 20.60 -3.40 -7.39
CA ALA A 468 20.56 -2.09 -6.77
C ALA A 468 21.29 -1.04 -7.60
N LEU A 469 20.52 -0.06 -8.10
CA LEU A 469 21.02 1.02 -8.95
C LEU A 469 20.55 2.37 -8.42
N ASP A 470 21.35 3.42 -8.66
CA ASP A 470 20.89 4.79 -8.56
C ASP A 470 20.39 5.28 -9.93
N MET A 471 19.08 5.30 -10.11
CA MET A 471 18.46 5.74 -11.36
C MET A 471 18.63 7.25 -11.64
N LYS A 472 19.16 8.02 -10.69
CA LYS A 472 19.51 9.43 -10.88
C LYS A 472 20.91 9.60 -11.45
N ASP A 473 21.74 8.56 -11.47
CA ASP A 473 23.08 8.58 -12.06
C ASP A 473 23.03 8.12 -13.53
N PRO A 474 23.39 8.98 -14.52
CA PRO A 474 23.34 8.62 -15.94
C PRO A 474 24.22 7.41 -16.31
N ALA A 475 25.31 7.17 -15.56
CA ALA A 475 26.18 6.04 -15.81
C ALA A 475 25.52 4.71 -15.41
N GLN A 476 24.83 4.69 -14.27
CA GLN A 476 24.09 3.51 -13.79
C GLN A 476 22.79 3.28 -14.56
N GLU A 477 22.15 4.34 -15.06
CA GLU A 477 20.98 4.25 -15.93
C GLU A 477 21.26 3.43 -17.20
N LYS A 478 22.45 3.59 -17.82
CA LYS A 478 22.85 2.81 -19.00
C LYS A 478 22.92 1.31 -18.75
N LEU A 479 23.21 0.90 -17.51
CA LEU A 479 23.29 -0.51 -17.13
C LEU A 479 21.95 -1.23 -17.29
N ILE A 480 20.81 -0.52 -17.34
CA ILE A 480 19.49 -1.12 -17.59
C ILE A 480 19.49 -1.88 -18.92
N ARG A 481 19.94 -1.24 -20.00
CA ARG A 481 20.03 -1.86 -21.34
C ARG A 481 21.02 -3.02 -21.33
N GLU A 482 22.24 -2.77 -20.86
CA GLU A 482 23.33 -3.74 -20.88
C GLU A 482 22.96 -5.04 -20.13
N ILE A 483 22.41 -4.91 -18.92
CA ILE A 483 22.01 -6.06 -18.10
C ILE A 483 20.78 -6.74 -18.71
N SER A 484 19.81 -5.99 -19.23
CA SER A 484 18.61 -6.59 -19.84
C SER A 484 18.95 -7.44 -21.07
N ASP A 485 19.85 -6.96 -21.94
CA ASP A 485 20.29 -7.70 -23.12
C ASP A 485 21.08 -8.97 -22.74
N GLU A 486 21.97 -8.87 -21.75
CA GLU A 486 22.74 -10.02 -21.26
C GLU A 486 21.83 -11.08 -20.61
N VAL A 487 20.87 -10.66 -19.78
CA VAL A 487 19.90 -11.58 -19.16
C VAL A 487 18.97 -12.20 -20.21
N ALA A 488 18.55 -11.45 -21.23
CA ALA A 488 17.78 -11.99 -22.34
C ALA A 488 18.58 -13.08 -23.09
N ALA A 489 19.87 -12.87 -23.34
CA ALA A 489 20.73 -13.86 -23.96
C ALA A 489 20.93 -15.11 -23.07
N LEU A 490 21.13 -14.90 -21.76
CA LEU A 490 21.26 -16.00 -20.80
C LEU A 490 19.99 -16.85 -20.72
N THR A 491 18.81 -16.23 -20.64
CA THR A 491 17.55 -16.99 -20.61
C THR A 491 17.36 -17.83 -21.88
N GLN A 492 17.71 -17.31 -23.07
CA GLN A 492 17.69 -18.09 -24.31
C GLN A 492 18.71 -19.25 -24.30
N LYS A 493 19.93 -19.02 -23.79
CA LYS A 493 20.98 -20.05 -23.67
C LYS A 493 20.49 -21.27 -22.87
N TYR A 494 19.70 -21.04 -21.81
CA TYR A 494 19.16 -22.09 -20.95
C TYR A 494 17.74 -22.54 -21.34
N GLY A 495 17.24 -22.20 -22.54
CA GLY A 495 15.93 -22.63 -23.02
C GLY A 495 14.74 -22.04 -22.26
N GLY A 496 14.94 -20.89 -21.61
CA GLY A 496 13.97 -20.20 -20.79
C GLY A 496 13.32 -18.98 -21.45
N LEU A 497 12.65 -18.18 -20.62
CA LEU A 497 11.95 -16.96 -20.97
C LEU A 497 12.40 -15.82 -20.07
N LEU A 498 12.44 -14.61 -20.65
CA LEU A 498 12.73 -13.39 -19.93
C LEU A 498 11.55 -12.93 -19.03
N TRP A 499 10.33 -13.41 -19.29
CA TRP A 499 9.10 -13.10 -18.54
C TRP A 499 8.30 -14.39 -18.25
N GLY A 500 8.09 -14.72 -16.97
CA GLY A 500 7.34 -15.89 -16.54
C GLY A 500 5.91 -15.59 -16.07
N GLU A 501 5.74 -14.53 -15.26
CA GLU A 501 4.48 -14.24 -14.54
C GLU A 501 4.08 -12.75 -14.49
N HIS A 502 5.00 -11.82 -14.70
CA HIS A 502 4.75 -10.39 -14.56
C HIS A 502 4.23 -9.74 -15.86
N GLY A 503 4.24 -10.46 -16.98
CA GLY A 503 3.98 -9.91 -18.31
C GLY A 503 5.18 -9.15 -18.90
N LYS A 504 5.06 -8.72 -20.16
CA LYS A 504 6.13 -8.12 -20.97
C LYS A 504 6.21 -6.61 -20.80
N GLY A 505 5.09 -5.89 -20.95
CA GLY A 505 5.11 -4.42 -21.03
C GLY A 505 6.14 -3.92 -22.05
N VAL A 506 7.05 -3.03 -21.64
CA VAL A 506 8.11 -2.51 -22.51
C VAL A 506 9.20 -3.54 -22.86
N ARG A 507 9.28 -4.67 -22.15
CA ARG A 507 10.18 -5.78 -22.50
C ARG A 507 9.69 -6.56 -23.74
N SER A 508 8.55 -6.15 -24.31
CA SER A 508 8.03 -6.72 -25.55
C SER A 508 9.01 -6.59 -26.71
N GLU A 509 9.96 -5.64 -26.68
CA GLU A 509 11.00 -5.52 -27.73
C GLU A 509 11.80 -6.81 -27.97
N TYR A 510 11.92 -7.67 -26.96
CA TYR A 510 12.59 -8.97 -27.11
C TYR A 510 11.67 -10.04 -27.72
N GLY A 511 10.35 -9.79 -27.76
CA GLY A 511 9.31 -10.67 -28.28
C GLY A 511 9.61 -11.23 -29.68
N PRO A 512 9.90 -10.41 -30.70
CA PRO A 512 10.25 -10.90 -32.04
C PRO A 512 11.29 -12.03 -32.02
N LYS A 513 12.37 -11.90 -31.24
CA LYS A 513 13.42 -12.92 -31.11
C LYS A 513 12.94 -14.20 -30.43
N PHE A 514 12.14 -14.10 -29.38
CA PHE A 514 11.62 -15.26 -28.64
C PHE A 514 10.56 -16.05 -29.43
N PHE A 515 9.69 -15.37 -30.19
CA PHE A 515 8.67 -16.03 -31.01
C PHE A 515 9.22 -16.43 -32.39
N GLY A 516 10.22 -15.72 -32.89
CA GLY A 516 10.81 -15.92 -34.21
C GLY A 516 9.75 -15.96 -35.30
N GLU A 517 9.67 -17.09 -36.00
CA GLU A 517 8.73 -17.32 -37.11
C GLU A 517 7.24 -17.26 -36.70
N LEU A 518 6.93 -17.37 -35.41
CA LEU A 518 5.56 -17.21 -34.90
C LEU A 518 5.16 -15.76 -34.66
N TYR A 519 6.10 -14.82 -34.65
CA TYR A 519 5.80 -13.42 -34.35
C TYR A 519 4.75 -12.79 -35.29
N PRO A 520 4.75 -13.04 -36.61
CA PRO A 520 3.69 -12.55 -37.50
C PRO A 520 2.29 -13.06 -37.12
N SER A 521 2.18 -14.23 -36.48
CA SER A 521 0.88 -14.71 -35.98
C SER A 521 0.35 -13.83 -34.84
N LEU A 522 1.24 -13.27 -34.01
CA LEU A 522 0.85 -12.30 -32.98
C LEU A 522 0.37 -10.99 -33.61
N GLN A 523 1.05 -10.53 -34.66
CA GLN A 523 0.64 -9.32 -35.38
C GLN A 523 -0.72 -9.50 -36.07
N ARG A 524 -1.00 -10.70 -36.62
CA ARG A 524 -2.32 -11.05 -37.17
C ARG A 524 -3.42 -11.05 -36.10
N VAL A 525 -3.13 -11.59 -34.91
CA VAL A 525 -4.06 -11.49 -33.77
C VAL A 525 -4.31 -10.02 -33.43
N LYS A 526 -3.25 -9.22 -33.26
CA LYS A 526 -3.39 -7.79 -32.96
C LYS A 526 -4.24 -7.07 -34.02
N ALA A 527 -3.99 -7.31 -35.30
CA ALA A 527 -4.74 -6.69 -36.41
C ALA A 527 -6.22 -7.10 -36.44
N ALA A 528 -6.56 -8.32 -36.03
CA ALA A 528 -7.95 -8.79 -36.00
C ALA A 528 -8.79 -8.05 -34.94
N PHE A 529 -8.19 -7.74 -33.78
CA PHE A 529 -8.85 -7.05 -32.67
C PHE A 529 -8.71 -5.52 -32.74
N ASP A 530 -7.55 -5.03 -33.16
CA ASP A 530 -7.18 -3.61 -33.17
C ASP A 530 -6.32 -3.25 -34.40
N PRO A 531 -6.94 -3.10 -35.57
CA PRO A 531 -6.24 -2.84 -36.83
C PRO A 531 -5.56 -1.46 -36.88
N HIS A 532 -5.91 -0.54 -35.99
CA HIS A 532 -5.38 0.83 -35.97
C HIS A 532 -4.41 1.07 -34.81
N ASN A 533 -4.05 0.03 -34.07
CA ASN A 533 -3.12 0.08 -32.93
C ASN A 533 -3.53 1.10 -31.85
N GLN A 534 -4.83 1.23 -31.57
CA GLN A 534 -5.39 2.19 -30.62
C GLN A 534 -5.40 1.68 -29.18
N LEU A 535 -5.35 0.36 -28.97
CA LEU A 535 -5.40 -0.29 -27.67
C LEU A 535 -4.00 -0.67 -27.17
N ASN A 536 -3.55 0.03 -26.14
CA ASN A 536 -2.25 -0.14 -25.47
C ASN A 536 -1.04 -0.37 -26.41
N PRO A 537 -0.79 0.53 -27.39
CA PRO A 537 0.26 0.36 -28.38
C PRO A 537 1.66 0.31 -27.79
N GLY A 538 2.53 -0.38 -28.53
CA GLY A 538 3.94 -0.59 -28.24
C GLY A 538 4.22 -1.69 -27.21
N LYS A 539 3.24 -2.56 -26.95
CA LYS A 539 3.35 -3.76 -26.10
C LYS A 539 2.84 -4.97 -26.88
N ILE A 540 3.33 -6.16 -26.52
CA ILE A 540 3.04 -7.48 -27.10
C ILE A 540 3.38 -7.59 -28.61
N ALA A 541 2.63 -6.91 -29.47
CA ALA A 541 2.83 -6.88 -30.93
C ALA A 541 2.11 -5.67 -31.56
N SER A 542 2.67 -5.13 -32.65
CA SER A 542 1.98 -4.21 -33.56
C SER A 542 1.05 -4.95 -34.53
N PRO A 543 -0.03 -4.33 -35.04
CA PRO A 543 -0.81 -4.91 -36.12
C PRO A 543 -0.03 -4.82 -37.45
N ALA A 544 -0.09 -5.87 -38.26
CA ALA A 544 0.48 -5.86 -39.62
C ALA A 544 -0.63 -5.74 -40.68
N GLU A 545 -0.48 -4.81 -41.63
CA GLU A 545 -1.37 -4.68 -42.80
C GLU A 545 -0.97 -5.61 -43.97
N HIS A 546 0.29 -6.07 -44.00
CA HIS A 546 0.85 -6.93 -45.05
C HIS A 546 1.51 -8.19 -44.48
N GLN A 547 1.55 -9.26 -45.27
CA GLN A 547 2.17 -10.56 -44.92
C GLN A 547 3.71 -10.53 -44.90
N GLU A 548 4.33 -9.44 -45.36
CA GLU A 548 5.78 -9.30 -45.36
C GLU A 548 6.28 -8.99 -43.94
N LEU A 549 7.13 -9.88 -43.44
CA LEU A 549 7.76 -9.80 -42.13
C LEU A 549 8.39 -8.41 -41.93
N ILE A 550 7.87 -7.63 -40.98
CA ILE A 550 8.74 -6.74 -40.21
C ILE A 550 9.89 -7.63 -39.69
N ALA A 551 11.14 -7.21 -39.90
CA ALA A 551 12.34 -8.05 -39.74
C ALA A 551 12.19 -9.09 -38.63
N LYS A 552 12.52 -10.37 -38.90
CA LYS A 552 12.32 -11.53 -37.98
C LYS A 552 12.71 -11.26 -36.52
N ASP A 553 13.64 -10.33 -36.29
CA ASP A 553 14.26 -10.05 -35.00
C ASP A 553 13.86 -8.69 -34.38
N SER A 554 13.00 -7.88 -35.00
CA SER A 554 12.57 -6.59 -34.44
C SER A 554 11.21 -6.10 -34.94
N ASP A 555 10.46 -5.42 -34.07
CA ASP A 555 9.25 -4.66 -34.40
C ASP A 555 9.47 -3.19 -33.98
N PRO A 556 9.53 -2.23 -34.93
CA PRO A 556 9.86 -0.83 -34.66
C PRO A 556 8.75 -0.08 -33.91
N ASP A 557 7.52 -0.61 -33.89
CA ASP A 557 6.40 0.01 -33.20
C ASP A 557 6.31 -0.41 -31.72
N LEU A 558 7.15 -1.37 -31.30
CA LEU A 558 7.30 -1.73 -29.89
C LEU A 558 8.14 -0.70 -29.13
N LEU A 559 7.76 -0.48 -27.87
CA LEU A 559 8.57 0.32 -26.96
C LEU A 559 9.83 -0.46 -26.59
N THR A 560 10.95 0.24 -26.46
CA THR A 560 12.24 -0.31 -26.03
C THR A 560 12.50 -0.02 -24.55
N VAL A 561 13.29 -0.86 -23.85
CA VAL A 561 13.53 -0.65 -22.40
C VAL A 561 14.28 0.65 -22.08
N ASP A 562 14.97 1.25 -23.05
CA ASP A 562 15.70 2.52 -22.91
C ASP A 562 15.06 3.68 -23.70
N GLY A 563 14.04 3.42 -24.53
CA GLY A 563 13.33 4.44 -25.31
C GLY A 563 12.17 5.07 -24.54
N VAL A 564 11.75 4.47 -23.43
CA VAL A 564 10.71 5.02 -22.55
C VAL A 564 11.35 5.84 -21.43
N PRO A 565 10.86 7.08 -21.16
CA PRO A 565 11.38 7.88 -20.07
C PRO A 565 11.32 7.15 -18.72
N MET A 566 12.47 7.08 -18.07
CA MET A 566 12.60 6.48 -16.75
C MET A 566 12.34 7.54 -15.67
N ARG A 567 11.73 7.13 -14.56
CA ARG A 567 11.43 8.01 -13.42
C ARG A 567 12.68 8.71 -12.89
N GLY A 568 13.81 8.01 -12.82
CA GLY A 568 15.09 8.55 -12.35
C GLY A 568 15.61 9.74 -13.18
N GLN A 569 15.32 9.78 -14.49
CA GLN A 569 15.68 10.90 -15.36
C GLN A 569 14.96 12.19 -14.96
N LEU A 570 13.72 12.09 -14.48
CA LEU A 570 12.97 13.24 -13.98
C LEU A 570 13.40 13.60 -12.55
N ASP A 571 13.59 12.59 -11.71
CA ASP A 571 13.98 12.78 -10.31
C ASP A 571 15.34 13.47 -10.17
N ARG A 572 16.31 13.22 -11.07
CA ARG A 572 17.61 13.92 -11.07
C ARG A 572 17.54 15.42 -11.35
N THR A 573 16.39 15.93 -11.83
CA THR A 573 16.20 17.36 -12.10
C THR A 573 15.69 18.13 -10.88
N ILE A 574 15.43 17.44 -9.76
CA ILE A 574 15.09 18.04 -8.47
C ILE A 574 16.39 18.49 -7.79
N ASP A 575 16.42 19.70 -7.23
CA ASP A 575 17.57 20.19 -6.45
C ASP A 575 17.89 19.22 -5.30
N GLU A 576 19.17 18.84 -5.16
CA GLU A 576 19.61 17.83 -4.19
C GLU A 576 19.21 18.17 -2.75
N ARG A 577 19.22 19.44 -2.35
CA ARG A 577 18.83 19.88 -1.00
C ARG A 577 17.34 19.68 -0.79
N ALA A 578 16.52 19.99 -1.80
CA ALA A 578 15.09 19.76 -1.77
C ALA A 578 14.76 18.27 -1.70
N TRP A 579 15.51 17.46 -2.46
CA TRP A 579 15.41 16.01 -2.43
C TRP A 579 15.73 15.44 -1.03
N GLN A 580 16.85 15.81 -0.40
CA GLN A 580 17.21 15.39 0.97
C GLN A 580 16.16 15.80 2.01
N ALA A 581 15.64 17.03 1.91
CA ALA A 581 14.65 17.54 2.87
C ALA A 581 13.26 16.88 2.73
N TYR A 582 12.96 16.32 1.55
CA TYR A 582 11.69 15.67 1.21
C TYR A 582 11.86 14.18 0.86
N ASP A 583 12.88 13.54 1.44
CA ASP A 583 13.21 12.11 1.31
C ASP A 583 11.98 11.18 1.38
N ALA A 584 11.11 11.44 2.35
CA ALA A 584 9.90 10.67 2.63
C ALA A 584 8.86 10.69 1.50
N ALA A 585 8.96 11.63 0.56
CA ALA A 585 8.16 11.66 -0.66
C ALA A 585 8.94 11.07 -1.85
N VAL A 586 10.19 11.51 -2.06
CA VAL A 586 10.92 11.17 -3.29
C VAL A 586 11.28 9.69 -3.37
N TYR A 587 11.56 9.04 -2.23
CA TYR A 587 11.88 7.61 -2.20
C TYR A 587 10.67 6.69 -2.43
N CYS A 588 9.46 7.21 -2.57
CA CYS A 588 8.31 6.38 -2.94
C CYS A 588 8.59 5.67 -4.27
N ASN A 589 8.75 4.35 -4.22
CA ASN A 589 9.09 3.53 -5.39
C ASN A 589 7.89 3.18 -6.28
N GLY A 590 6.68 3.60 -5.92
CA GLY A 590 5.49 3.36 -6.74
C GLY A 590 4.80 2.01 -6.54
N ASN A 591 5.19 1.17 -5.58
CA ASN A 591 4.64 -0.18 -5.40
C ASN A 591 3.12 -0.28 -5.13
N GLY A 592 2.50 0.84 -4.79
CA GLY A 592 1.06 0.93 -4.61
C GLY A 592 0.53 0.21 -3.38
N ALA A 593 1.36 -0.20 -2.41
CA ALA A 593 0.90 -0.90 -1.18
C ALA A 593 -0.20 -0.14 -0.42
N CYS A 594 -0.29 1.17 -0.62
CA CYS A 594 -1.33 2.02 -0.06
C CYS A 594 -2.69 1.98 -0.79
N TYR A 595 -2.81 1.20 -1.87
CA TYR A 595 -4.06 0.89 -2.57
C TYR A 595 -4.70 -0.41 -2.04
N ASN A 596 -4.39 -0.80 -0.79
CA ASN A 596 -4.93 -2.00 -0.16
C ASN A 596 -6.45 -1.91 0.05
N TYR A 597 -7.25 -2.76 -0.60
CA TYR A 597 -8.72 -2.68 -0.54
C TYR A 597 -9.32 -2.78 0.88
N ASP A 598 -8.63 -3.48 1.80
CA ASP A 598 -9.12 -3.81 3.13
C ASP A 598 -9.38 -2.55 3.97
N VAL A 599 -10.64 -2.31 4.35
CA VAL A 599 -11.09 -1.15 5.13
C VAL A 599 -10.61 -1.16 6.58
N ASP A 600 -10.25 -2.34 7.11
CA ASP A 600 -9.76 -2.51 8.48
C ASP A 600 -8.25 -2.32 8.62
N ASP A 601 -7.53 -2.26 7.49
CA ASP A 601 -6.14 -1.83 7.51
C ASP A 601 -6.05 -0.29 7.70
N PRO A 602 -5.21 0.23 8.63
CA PRO A 602 -5.12 1.67 8.88
C PRO A 602 -4.55 2.52 7.72
N MET A 603 -3.86 1.95 6.72
CA MET A 603 -3.25 2.69 5.60
C MET A 603 -4.02 2.43 4.29
N CYS A 604 -4.56 3.42 3.59
CA CYS A 604 -4.78 4.82 3.90
C CYS A 604 -6.29 5.12 3.82
N PRO A 605 -6.90 5.69 4.88
CA PRO A 605 -8.36 5.76 4.97
C PRO A 605 -8.98 6.73 3.96
N SER A 606 -8.30 7.84 3.63
CA SER A 606 -8.83 8.79 2.63
C SER A 606 -8.94 8.18 1.24
N TRP A 607 -7.99 7.33 0.84
CA TRP A 607 -8.06 6.63 -0.44
C TRP A 607 -9.17 5.55 -0.42
N LYS A 608 -9.35 4.82 0.70
CA LYS A 608 -10.44 3.82 0.84
C LYS A 608 -11.83 4.45 0.75
N ALA A 609 -11.99 5.63 1.33
CA ALA A 609 -13.25 6.36 1.32
C ALA A 609 -13.58 7.04 -0.02
N THR A 610 -12.56 7.51 -0.76
CA THR A 610 -12.77 8.25 -2.03
C THR A 610 -12.58 7.39 -3.28
N ARG A 611 -11.83 6.30 -3.16
CA ARG A 611 -11.26 5.50 -4.26
C ARG A 611 -10.43 6.33 -5.27
N ASP A 612 -10.07 7.56 -4.92
CA ASP A 612 -9.22 8.44 -5.71
C ASP A 612 -7.75 8.26 -5.32
N ARG A 613 -6.93 7.85 -6.29
CA ARG A 613 -5.50 7.59 -6.09
C ARG A 613 -4.70 8.86 -5.74
N VAL A 614 -5.18 10.05 -6.08
CA VAL A 614 -4.61 11.32 -5.62
C VAL A 614 -4.58 11.40 -4.09
N HIS A 615 -5.59 10.83 -3.44
CA HIS A 615 -5.72 10.78 -1.99
C HIS A 615 -5.03 9.56 -1.35
N SER A 616 -4.11 8.89 -2.05
CA SER A 616 -3.25 7.84 -1.47
C SER A 616 -1.84 8.39 -1.11
N PRO A 617 -1.08 7.69 -0.25
CA PRO A 617 0.34 7.95 -0.03
C PRO A 617 1.17 8.02 -1.32
N LYS A 618 1.00 7.05 -2.23
CA LYS A 618 1.68 7.07 -3.55
C LYS A 618 1.28 8.32 -4.34
N GLY A 619 -0.02 8.63 -4.43
CA GLY A 619 -0.47 9.79 -5.18
C GLY A 619 0.10 11.10 -4.64
N ARG A 620 0.02 11.30 -3.33
CA ARG A 620 0.59 12.48 -2.65
C ARG A 620 2.10 12.60 -2.81
N ALA A 621 2.82 11.48 -2.74
CA ALA A 621 4.26 11.46 -2.97
C ALA A 621 4.60 11.85 -4.42
N SER A 622 3.89 11.29 -5.41
CA SER A 622 4.06 11.66 -6.83
C SER A 622 3.78 13.14 -7.07
N LEU A 623 2.72 13.69 -6.46
CA LEU A 623 2.38 15.11 -6.61
C LEU A 623 3.44 16.03 -6.01
N ILE A 624 3.96 15.70 -4.82
CA ILE A 624 5.03 16.46 -4.17
C ILE A 624 6.33 16.36 -4.96
N ARG A 625 6.70 15.18 -5.46
CA ARG A 625 7.90 14.99 -6.28
C ARG A 625 7.85 15.85 -7.53
N GLU A 626 6.71 15.85 -8.22
CA GLU A 626 6.49 16.70 -9.39
C GLU A 626 6.48 18.19 -9.02
N TRP A 627 5.88 18.56 -7.88
CA TRP A 627 5.89 19.93 -7.40
C TRP A 627 7.30 20.43 -7.09
N LEU A 628 8.14 19.61 -6.43
CA LEU A 628 9.54 19.92 -6.17
C LEU A 628 10.33 20.11 -7.47
N ARG A 629 10.14 19.20 -8.44
CA ARG A 629 10.75 19.30 -9.77
C ARG A 629 10.41 20.62 -10.46
N LEU A 630 9.13 20.98 -10.50
CA LEU A 630 8.66 22.22 -11.10
C LEU A 630 9.16 23.47 -10.36
N GLN A 631 9.24 23.42 -9.04
CA GLN A 631 9.81 24.49 -8.23
C GLN A 631 11.32 24.67 -8.47
N SER A 632 12.08 23.58 -8.57
CA SER A 632 13.50 23.61 -8.92
C SER A 632 13.73 24.18 -10.33
N GLN A 633 12.91 23.80 -11.31
CA GLN A 633 12.95 24.36 -12.65
C GLN A 633 12.63 25.87 -12.69
N ALA A 634 11.78 26.34 -11.78
CA ALA A 634 11.50 27.77 -11.59
C ALA A 634 12.60 28.50 -10.78
N GLY A 635 13.72 27.85 -10.44
CA GLY A 635 14.84 28.43 -9.70
C GLY A 635 14.55 28.67 -8.21
N ILE A 636 13.53 28.01 -7.64
CA ILE A 636 13.15 28.17 -6.24
C ILE A 636 13.77 27.07 -5.36
N ASP A 637 14.57 27.48 -4.39
CA ASP A 637 15.00 26.64 -3.27
C ASP A 637 13.91 26.58 -2.19
N VAL A 638 13.15 25.49 -2.17
CA VAL A 638 12.06 25.30 -1.21
C VAL A 638 12.53 25.14 0.24
N VAL A 639 13.78 24.71 0.45
CA VAL A 639 14.35 24.49 1.79
C VAL A 639 14.69 25.84 2.41
N GLU A 640 15.34 26.71 1.64
CA GLU A 640 15.63 28.07 2.08
C GLU A 640 14.35 28.90 2.27
N GLU A 641 13.32 28.66 1.46
CA GLU A 641 12.00 29.28 1.68
C GLU A 641 11.32 28.82 2.97
N SER A 642 11.42 27.54 3.32
CA SER A 642 10.98 27.02 4.63
C SER A 642 11.76 27.69 5.76
N ARG A 643 13.10 27.77 5.67
CA ARG A 643 13.94 28.44 6.67
C ARG A 643 13.54 29.91 6.89
N LYS A 644 13.38 30.68 5.81
CA LYS A 644 12.90 32.07 5.86
C LYS A 644 11.53 32.17 6.52
N LYS A 645 10.63 31.23 6.22
CA LYS A 645 9.29 31.19 6.79
C LYS A 645 9.30 30.88 8.29
N LYS A 646 10.14 29.96 8.76
CA LYS A 646 10.32 29.65 10.19
C LYS A 646 10.87 30.84 10.98
N ALA A 647 11.77 31.60 10.36
CA ALA A 647 12.34 32.83 10.91
C ALA A 647 11.40 34.04 10.83
N GLU A 648 10.29 33.96 10.09
CA GLU A 648 9.34 35.05 9.91
C GLU A 648 8.69 35.43 11.26
N ARG A 649 9.09 36.57 11.81
CA ARG A 649 8.43 37.20 12.97
C ARG A 649 7.27 38.08 12.52
N SER A 650 6.57 38.71 13.46
CA SER A 650 5.38 39.54 13.21
C SER A 650 5.59 40.60 12.11
N TRP A 651 6.75 41.24 12.03
CA TRP A 651 7.07 42.24 11.02
C TRP A 651 7.16 41.68 9.58
N GLY A 652 7.71 40.46 9.43
CA GLY A 652 7.78 39.79 8.12
C GLY A 652 6.39 39.39 7.60
N PHE A 653 5.51 38.99 8.51
CA PHE A 653 4.11 38.69 8.18
C PHE A 653 3.37 39.93 7.67
N VAL A 654 3.50 41.08 8.35
CA VAL A 654 2.86 42.34 7.94
C VAL A 654 3.36 42.78 6.56
N LYS A 655 4.66 42.70 6.30
CA LYS A 655 5.25 43.06 5.00
C LYS A 655 4.75 42.19 3.85
N SER A 656 4.55 40.89 4.09
CA SER A 656 4.14 39.93 3.06
C SER A 656 2.61 39.83 2.88
N PHE A 657 1.83 40.37 3.82
CA PHE A 657 0.37 40.24 3.85
C PHE A 657 -0.34 40.76 2.59
N PRO A 658 -0.07 41.99 2.08
CA PRO A 658 -0.78 42.49 0.89
C PRO A 658 -0.60 41.58 -0.33
N LYS A 659 0.63 41.08 -0.54
CA LYS A 659 0.95 40.16 -1.65
C LYS A 659 0.23 38.82 -1.51
N ARG A 660 0.10 38.29 -0.28
CA ARG A 660 -0.66 37.05 -0.02
C ARG A 660 -2.15 37.22 -0.29
N VAL A 661 -2.73 38.35 0.10
CA VAL A 661 -4.13 38.68 -0.19
C VAL A 661 -4.36 38.71 -1.70
N MET A 662 -3.53 39.46 -2.44
CA MET A 662 -3.61 39.53 -3.90
C MET A 662 -3.54 38.15 -4.56
N ASN A 663 -2.55 37.33 -4.18
CA ASN A 663 -2.40 35.97 -4.70
C ASN A 663 -3.62 35.07 -4.38
N THR A 664 -4.25 35.27 -3.22
CA THR A 664 -5.40 34.46 -2.78
C THR A 664 -6.69 34.88 -3.45
N VAL A 665 -6.92 36.17 -3.65
CA VAL A 665 -8.10 36.66 -4.38
C VAL A 665 -8.02 36.26 -5.85
N SER A 666 -6.82 36.27 -6.43
CA SER A 666 -6.58 35.79 -7.80
C SER A 666 -6.63 34.25 -7.95
N LYS A 667 -6.84 33.50 -6.85
CA LYS A 667 -6.82 32.02 -6.84
C LYS A 667 -7.81 31.39 -7.82
N GLN A 668 -8.97 32.01 -8.04
CA GLN A 668 -9.97 31.49 -8.99
C GLN A 668 -9.59 31.70 -10.46
N GLN A 669 -8.64 32.60 -10.75
CA GLN A 669 -8.17 32.91 -12.11
C GLN A 669 -6.86 32.18 -12.47
N HIS A 670 -6.09 31.74 -11.46
CA HIS A 670 -4.85 30.99 -11.64
C HIS A 670 -5.05 29.48 -11.59
N HIS A 671 -4.73 28.80 -12.67
CA HIS A 671 -4.68 27.35 -12.73
C HIS A 671 -3.35 26.87 -12.12
N ASP A 672 -3.09 27.13 -10.83
CA ASP A 672 -1.81 26.79 -10.20
C ASP A 672 -1.79 25.33 -9.75
N TYR A 673 -0.81 24.54 -10.21
CA TYR A 673 -0.62 23.15 -9.78
C TYR A 673 -0.46 23.02 -8.26
N SER A 674 0.10 24.04 -7.59
CA SER A 674 0.20 24.08 -6.12
C SER A 674 -1.16 23.96 -5.43
N HIS A 675 -2.27 24.36 -6.06
CA HIS A 675 -3.60 24.17 -5.51
C HIS A 675 -4.06 22.71 -5.58
N GLN A 676 -3.75 21.99 -6.66
CA GLN A 676 -4.04 20.56 -6.77
C GLN A 676 -3.23 19.75 -5.73
N VAL A 677 -1.96 20.12 -5.51
CA VAL A 677 -1.13 19.56 -4.44
C VAL A 677 -1.75 19.87 -3.06
N TYR A 678 -2.19 21.11 -2.84
CA TYR A 678 -2.86 21.52 -1.59
C TYR A 678 -4.12 20.70 -1.32
N ASP A 679 -4.96 20.46 -2.32
CA ASP A 679 -6.20 19.69 -2.16
C ASP A 679 -5.90 18.22 -1.83
N ALA A 680 -4.89 17.62 -2.48
CA ALA A 680 -4.41 16.28 -2.14
C ALA A 680 -3.90 16.20 -0.69
N MET A 681 -3.08 17.18 -0.25
CA MET A 681 -2.56 17.29 1.11
C MET A 681 -3.67 17.54 2.14
N ALA A 682 -4.66 18.37 1.81
CA ALA A 682 -5.81 18.67 2.67
C ALA A 682 -6.64 17.42 2.97
N GLY A 683 -6.72 16.48 2.03
CA GLY A 683 -7.38 15.18 2.23
C GLY A 683 -6.60 14.20 3.13
N CYS A 684 -5.38 14.52 3.58
CA CYS A 684 -4.61 13.65 4.49
C CYS A 684 -5.03 13.88 5.96
N LEU A 685 -5.36 12.80 6.65
CA LEU A 685 -5.74 12.78 8.06
C LEU A 685 -4.59 13.09 9.04
N ALA A 686 -3.34 13.03 8.59
CA ALA A 686 -2.15 13.14 9.44
C ALA A 686 -1.95 12.00 10.48
N CYS A 687 -2.54 10.82 10.25
CA CYS A 687 -2.49 9.68 11.20
C CYS A 687 -1.14 8.96 11.32
N LYS A 688 -0.22 9.20 10.37
CA LYS A 688 1.08 8.51 10.22
C LYS A 688 1.04 6.99 10.01
N SER A 689 -0.12 6.40 9.70
CA SER A 689 -0.18 4.97 9.39
C SER A 689 0.71 4.56 8.20
N CYS A 690 0.88 5.46 7.22
CA CYS A 690 1.78 5.20 6.09
C CYS A 690 3.26 5.11 6.50
N ALA A 691 3.71 5.88 7.50
CA ALA A 691 5.09 5.81 7.98
C ALA A 691 5.38 4.49 8.69
N GLY A 692 4.38 3.94 9.41
CA GLY A 692 4.50 2.64 10.08
C GLY A 692 4.39 1.44 9.13
N GLN A 693 3.36 1.43 8.28
CA GLN A 693 2.95 0.25 7.50
C GLN A 693 3.53 0.18 6.09
N CYS A 694 3.83 1.30 5.44
CA CYS A 694 4.43 1.27 4.09
C CYS A 694 5.79 0.58 4.17
N PRO A 695 6.09 -0.41 3.29
CA PRO A 695 7.40 -1.05 3.27
C PRO A 695 8.54 -0.07 3.03
N ILE A 696 8.29 1.00 2.27
CA ILE A 696 9.24 2.09 1.94
C ILE A 696 9.16 3.26 2.95
N LYS A 697 8.36 3.11 4.02
CA LYS A 697 8.23 4.10 5.11
C LYS A 697 7.85 5.53 4.66
N VAL A 698 7.09 5.65 3.57
CA VAL A 698 6.56 6.95 3.08
C VAL A 698 5.80 7.67 4.19
N ASN A 699 6.18 8.93 4.46
CA ASN A 699 5.61 9.74 5.54
C ASN A 699 4.88 10.97 4.98
N VAL A 700 3.62 10.77 4.58
CA VAL A 700 2.75 11.85 4.09
C VAL A 700 2.61 13.00 5.10
N PRO A 701 2.34 12.75 6.39
CA PRO A 701 2.16 13.84 7.35
C PRO A 701 3.37 14.78 7.47
N GLN A 702 4.59 14.25 7.29
CA GLN A 702 5.82 15.03 7.25
C GLN A 702 5.85 15.99 6.05
N PHE A 703 5.82 15.46 4.82
CA PHE A 703 5.98 16.33 3.65
C PHE A 703 4.77 17.24 3.44
N ARG A 704 3.60 16.84 3.95
CA ARG A 704 2.42 17.69 4.02
C ARG A 704 2.67 18.94 4.87
N SER A 705 3.20 18.80 6.08
CA SER A 705 3.40 19.95 6.95
C SER A 705 4.51 20.87 6.43
N GLN A 706 5.55 20.30 5.81
CA GLN A 706 6.59 21.04 5.09
C GLN A 706 6.00 21.82 3.90
N PHE A 707 5.17 21.17 3.08
CA PHE A 707 4.48 21.82 1.96
C PHE A 707 3.55 22.95 2.43
N LEU A 708 2.73 22.73 3.47
CA LEU A 708 1.80 23.74 3.98
C LEU A 708 2.52 24.98 4.53
N GLU A 709 3.69 24.82 5.13
CA GLU A 709 4.51 25.94 5.62
C GLU A 709 4.86 26.90 4.48
N VAL A 710 5.43 26.37 3.39
CA VAL A 710 5.89 27.18 2.26
C VAL A 710 4.74 27.64 1.37
N TYR A 711 3.69 26.83 1.21
CA TYR A 711 2.47 27.19 0.48
C TYR A 711 1.80 28.45 1.07
N HIS A 712 1.65 28.49 2.39
CA HIS A 712 1.12 29.68 3.09
C HIS A 712 2.16 30.81 3.26
N GLY A 713 3.37 30.63 2.73
CA GLY A 713 4.28 31.74 2.42
C GLY A 713 3.75 32.60 1.28
N ARG A 714 3.09 31.99 0.28
CA ARG A 714 2.54 32.64 -0.92
C ARG A 714 1.05 32.97 -0.82
N TYR A 715 0.25 32.07 -0.25
CA TYR A 715 -1.20 32.18 -0.16
C TYR A 715 -1.66 32.44 1.28
N LEU A 716 -2.83 33.07 1.45
CA LEU A 716 -3.43 33.26 2.77
C LEU A 716 -3.75 31.91 3.40
N ARG A 717 -3.60 31.88 4.73
CA ARG A 717 -3.97 30.74 5.55
C ARG A 717 -5.40 30.91 6.06
N PRO A 718 -6.28 29.89 5.96
CA PRO A 718 -7.61 29.94 6.53
C PRO A 718 -7.61 30.21 8.04
N LEU A 719 -8.59 30.97 8.54
CA LEU A 719 -8.75 31.26 9.98
C LEU A 719 -8.85 29.98 10.81
N ARG A 720 -9.49 28.94 10.26
CA ARG A 720 -9.56 27.59 10.85
C ARG A 720 -8.21 27.08 11.32
N ASP A 721 -7.18 27.20 10.49
CA ASP A 721 -5.87 26.62 10.79
C ASP A 721 -5.24 27.33 11.99
N TYR A 722 -5.48 28.64 12.16
CA TYR A 722 -5.05 29.40 13.34
C TYR A 722 -5.82 28.99 14.60
N LEU A 723 -7.13 28.75 14.49
CA LEU A 723 -7.95 28.24 15.60
C LEU A 723 -7.45 26.86 16.05
N ILE A 724 -7.27 25.93 15.09
CA ILE A 724 -6.74 24.59 15.36
C ILE A 724 -5.33 24.66 15.94
N GLY A 725 -4.42 25.42 15.32
CA GLY A 725 -3.04 25.58 15.79
C GLY A 725 -2.93 26.24 17.18
N GLY A 726 -3.85 27.15 17.50
CA GLY A 726 -3.94 27.84 18.79
C GLY A 726 -4.67 27.06 19.90
N THR A 727 -5.25 25.90 19.59
CA THR A 727 -6.12 25.14 20.50
C THR A 727 -5.47 24.92 21.88
N GLU A 728 -4.24 24.42 21.92
CA GLU A 728 -3.56 24.10 23.20
C GLU A 728 -3.26 25.34 24.05
N VAL A 729 -3.17 26.52 23.44
CA VAL A 729 -2.97 27.80 24.15
C VAL A 729 -4.30 28.35 24.67
N MET A 730 -5.38 28.17 23.91
CA MET A 730 -6.71 28.70 24.23
C MET A 730 -7.44 27.87 25.28
N LEU A 731 -7.32 26.53 25.22
CA LEU A 731 -8.09 25.60 26.06
C LEU A 731 -7.98 25.83 27.57
N PRO A 732 -6.80 26.12 28.17
CA PRO A 732 -6.69 26.35 29.62
C PRO A 732 -7.54 27.51 30.13
N THR A 733 -7.76 28.53 29.29
CA THR A 733 -8.59 29.69 29.62
C THR A 733 -10.06 29.37 29.35
N LEU A 734 -10.38 28.76 28.21
CA LEU A 734 -11.76 28.38 27.87
C LEU A 734 -12.36 27.37 28.85
N ALA A 735 -11.55 26.43 29.37
CA ALA A 735 -11.99 25.45 30.36
C ALA A 735 -12.51 26.10 31.66
N LYS A 736 -12.05 27.30 32.02
CA LYS A 736 -12.55 28.03 33.20
C LYS A 736 -13.99 28.53 33.03
N ILE A 737 -14.43 28.69 31.79
CA ILE A 737 -15.78 29.15 31.41
C ILE A 737 -16.55 28.05 30.65
N ALA A 738 -16.21 26.77 30.87
CA ALA A 738 -16.78 25.63 30.17
C ALA A 738 -18.34 25.60 30.13
N PRO A 739 -19.09 25.96 31.19
CA PRO A 739 -20.55 25.99 31.11
C PRO A 739 -21.08 26.96 30.05
N LEU A 740 -20.48 28.16 29.95
CA LEU A 740 -20.86 29.16 28.95
C LEU A 740 -20.44 28.72 27.54
N TYR A 741 -19.21 28.22 27.39
CA TYR A 741 -18.73 27.70 26.11
C TYR A 741 -19.63 26.56 25.59
N ASN A 742 -19.98 25.59 26.44
CA ASN A 742 -20.85 24.47 26.07
C ASN A 742 -22.27 24.93 25.73
N ALA A 743 -22.82 25.91 26.47
CA ALA A 743 -24.14 26.47 26.19
C ALA A 743 -24.17 27.23 24.85
N LEU A 744 -23.09 27.93 24.51
CA LEU A 744 -22.93 28.62 23.23
C LEU A 744 -22.85 27.63 22.07
N LEU A 745 -22.00 26.59 22.18
CA LEU A 745 -21.86 25.56 21.14
C LEU A 745 -23.15 24.74 20.92
N GLY A 746 -24.00 24.62 21.94
CA GLY A 746 -25.31 23.96 21.81
C GLY A 746 -26.32 24.72 20.94
N GLN A 747 -26.02 25.96 20.52
CA GLN A 747 -26.92 26.76 19.70
C GLN A 747 -26.72 26.51 18.20
N ARG A 748 -27.81 26.17 17.49
CA ARG A 748 -27.78 25.88 16.04
C ARG A 748 -27.20 27.01 15.18
N TRP A 749 -27.39 28.26 15.59
CA TRP A 749 -26.86 29.42 14.85
C TRP A 749 -25.34 29.55 14.99
N VAL A 750 -24.78 29.15 16.15
CA VAL A 750 -23.33 29.13 16.40
C VAL A 750 -22.68 28.04 15.58
N GLU A 751 -23.26 26.83 15.58
CA GLU A 751 -22.81 25.72 14.74
C GLU A 751 -22.82 26.11 13.24
N LYS A 752 -23.86 26.80 12.77
CA LYS A 752 -23.93 27.30 11.40
C LYS A 752 -22.86 28.36 11.10
N LEU A 753 -22.58 29.25 12.05
CA LEU A 753 -21.51 30.26 11.92
C LEU A 753 -20.12 29.61 11.91
N MET A 754 -19.87 28.63 12.78
CA MET A 754 -18.60 27.92 12.84
C MET A 754 -18.36 27.09 11.58
N SER A 755 -19.37 26.35 11.11
CA SER A 755 -19.25 25.51 9.91
C SER A 755 -19.14 26.33 8.63
N LYS A 756 -19.99 27.35 8.42
CA LYS A 756 -19.96 28.16 7.19
C LYS A 756 -18.94 29.29 7.20
N GLY A 757 -18.66 29.88 8.37
CA GLY A 757 -17.75 31.02 8.51
C GLY A 757 -16.32 30.62 8.84
N LEU A 758 -16.13 29.74 9.83
CA LEU A 758 -14.79 29.33 10.30
C LEU A 758 -14.33 27.99 9.70
N GLY A 759 -15.21 27.23 9.04
CA GLY A 759 -14.90 25.93 8.45
C GLY A 759 -14.68 24.81 9.48
N VAL A 760 -15.25 24.95 10.68
CA VAL A 760 -15.20 23.95 11.76
C VAL A 760 -16.61 23.43 12.05
N SER A 761 -16.78 22.12 12.02
CA SER A 761 -18.03 21.40 12.31
C SER A 761 -17.91 20.55 13.57
N ASP A 762 -19.03 20.41 14.29
CA ASP A 762 -19.16 19.54 15.48
C ASP A 762 -18.05 19.73 16.52
N SER A 763 -17.78 20.98 16.93
CA SER A 763 -16.73 21.24 17.90
C SER A 763 -16.99 20.53 19.24
N PRO A 764 -15.99 19.87 19.83
CA PRO A 764 -16.18 19.12 21.07
C PRO A 764 -16.50 20.03 22.26
N LEU A 765 -17.32 19.51 23.17
CA LEU A 765 -17.70 20.18 24.42
C LEU A 765 -16.61 20.02 25.47
N LEU A 766 -16.31 21.09 26.21
CA LEU A 766 -15.31 21.09 27.28
C LEU A 766 -15.84 20.36 28.53
N SER A 767 -14.93 19.71 29.25
CA SER A 767 -15.27 19.13 30.55
C SER A 767 -15.55 20.24 31.56
N ARG A 768 -16.58 20.04 32.37
CA ARG A 768 -16.90 20.91 33.52
C ARG A 768 -16.02 20.60 34.73
N ALA A 769 -15.39 19.43 34.77
CA ALA A 769 -14.52 19.03 35.86
C ALA A 769 -13.15 19.71 35.76
N SER A 770 -12.54 20.01 36.90
CA SER A 770 -11.22 20.63 36.96
C SER A 770 -10.19 19.67 37.55
N VAL A 771 -9.34 19.10 36.68
CA VAL A 771 -8.23 18.23 37.08
C VAL A 771 -7.41 18.87 38.19
N LYS A 772 -7.00 20.14 38.03
CA LYS A 772 -6.18 20.85 39.02
C LYS A 772 -6.84 20.93 40.40
N LYS A 773 -8.15 21.23 40.47
CA LYS A 773 -8.87 21.31 41.76
C LYS A 773 -8.96 19.93 42.41
N GLN A 774 -9.25 18.89 41.62
CA GLN A 774 -9.37 17.53 42.12
C GLN A 774 -8.03 16.98 42.62
N LEU A 775 -6.96 17.14 41.85
CA LEU A 775 -5.62 16.68 42.26
C LEU A 775 -5.17 17.35 43.56
N LYS A 776 -5.45 18.65 43.72
CA LYS A 776 -5.19 19.36 44.97
C LYS A 776 -6.01 18.80 46.14
N ALA A 777 -7.29 18.48 45.91
CA ALA A 777 -8.15 17.88 46.93
C ALA A 777 -7.69 16.48 47.34
N TRP A 778 -7.13 15.71 46.41
CA TRP A 778 -6.54 14.38 46.66
C TRP A 778 -5.11 14.42 47.21
N GLY A 779 -4.51 15.61 47.36
CA GLY A 779 -3.12 15.74 47.81
C GLY A 779 -2.09 15.22 46.80
N VAL A 780 -2.45 15.10 45.52
CA VAL A 780 -1.54 14.67 44.44
C VAL A 780 -0.61 15.82 44.09
N SER A 781 0.69 15.61 44.24
CA SER A 781 1.72 16.63 43.99
C SER A 781 1.91 16.91 42.50
N GLU A 782 2.13 18.18 42.16
CA GLU A 782 2.59 18.57 40.83
C GLU A 782 4.04 18.08 40.60
N ALA A 783 4.36 17.60 39.39
CA ALA A 783 5.72 17.19 39.05
C ALA A 783 6.61 18.43 38.84
N THR A 784 7.48 18.72 39.80
CA THR A 784 8.48 19.79 39.75
C THR A 784 9.85 19.26 40.18
N PRO A 785 10.96 19.88 39.76
CA PRO A 785 12.28 19.48 40.24
C PRO A 785 12.35 19.45 41.78
N THR A 786 11.74 20.44 42.44
CA THR A 786 11.69 20.50 43.91
C THR A 786 10.92 19.33 44.53
N SER A 787 9.75 18.97 44.00
CA SER A 787 8.95 17.86 44.55
C SER A 787 9.58 16.50 44.31
N LEU A 788 10.32 16.32 43.20
CA LEU A 788 10.99 15.08 42.85
C LEU A 788 12.34 14.92 43.56
N ALA A 789 13.05 16.02 43.82
CA ALA A 789 14.31 16.01 44.58
C ALA A 789 14.13 15.48 46.02
N LEU A 790 12.94 15.64 46.59
CA LEU A 790 12.60 15.15 47.94
C LEU A 790 12.38 13.63 48.02
N LEU A 791 12.37 12.92 46.88
CA LEU A 791 12.13 11.49 46.84
C LEU A 791 13.42 10.68 47.07
N THR A 792 13.32 9.68 47.95
CA THR A 792 14.35 8.63 48.07
C THR A 792 14.37 7.76 46.81
N GLU A 793 15.45 7.00 46.60
CA GLU A 793 15.58 6.08 45.46
C GLU A 793 14.42 5.08 45.38
N GLN A 794 14.05 4.46 46.51
CA GLN A 794 12.90 3.55 46.58
C GLN A 794 11.57 4.26 46.26
N GLN A 795 11.40 5.50 46.69
CA GLN A 795 10.21 6.28 46.35
C GLN A 795 10.17 6.65 44.87
N ARG A 796 11.31 6.97 44.24
CA ARG A 796 11.41 7.22 42.80
C ARG A 796 11.03 5.97 42.00
N ALA A 797 11.52 4.79 42.40
CA ALA A 797 11.21 3.52 41.76
C ALA A 797 9.70 3.17 41.78
N ASN A 798 8.96 3.64 42.79
CA ASN A 798 7.51 3.47 42.93
C ASN A 798 6.70 4.73 42.58
N SER A 799 7.28 5.67 41.84
CA SER A 799 6.62 6.88 41.37
C SER A 799 6.44 6.89 39.85
N VAL A 800 5.46 7.67 39.38
CA VAL A 800 5.24 7.89 37.94
C VAL A 800 4.76 9.32 37.70
N ILE A 801 5.25 9.93 36.62
CA ILE A 801 4.85 11.28 36.19
C ILE A 801 3.88 11.18 35.01
N ILE A 802 2.66 11.68 35.18
CA ILE A 802 1.71 11.83 34.08
C ILE A 802 2.00 13.14 33.35
N VAL A 803 2.38 13.03 32.08
CA VAL A 803 2.54 14.15 31.15
C VAL A 803 1.18 14.47 30.54
N GLN A 804 0.63 15.62 30.92
CA GLN A 804 -0.69 16.06 30.46
C GLN A 804 -0.70 16.44 28.98
N ASP A 805 -1.80 16.15 28.29
CA ASP A 805 -2.10 16.64 26.95
C ASP A 805 -3.39 17.49 26.95
N ALA A 806 -3.52 18.37 25.97
CA ALA A 806 -4.61 19.34 25.95
C ALA A 806 -6.00 18.70 25.76
N PHE A 807 -6.06 17.58 25.05
CA PHE A 807 -7.33 16.97 24.68
C PHE A 807 -7.91 16.18 25.85
N THR A 808 -7.12 15.30 26.45
CA THR A 808 -7.53 14.52 27.61
C THR A 808 -7.80 15.44 28.81
N THR A 809 -6.92 16.39 29.11
CA THR A 809 -7.07 17.27 30.29
C THR A 809 -8.30 18.19 30.22
N HIS A 810 -8.67 18.70 29.02
CA HIS A 810 -9.73 19.71 28.90
C HIS A 810 -11.06 19.17 28.35
N PHE A 811 -11.07 18.10 27.55
CA PHE A 811 -12.31 17.49 27.06
C PHE A 811 -12.71 16.24 27.85
N GLU A 812 -11.75 15.47 28.37
CA GLU A 812 -11.99 14.23 29.14
C GLU A 812 -11.35 14.28 30.53
N ALA A 813 -11.49 15.39 31.25
CA ALA A 813 -10.87 15.58 32.57
C ALA A 813 -11.11 14.40 33.54
N THR A 814 -12.26 13.73 33.46
CA THR A 814 -12.58 12.52 34.25
C THR A 814 -11.63 11.36 33.97
N LEU A 815 -11.22 11.15 32.72
CA LEU A 815 -10.25 10.11 32.38
C LEU A 815 -8.90 10.34 33.07
N VAL A 816 -8.44 11.59 33.15
CA VAL A 816 -7.19 11.91 33.89
C VAL A 816 -7.34 11.56 35.38
N MET A 817 -8.48 11.90 35.97
CA MET A 817 -8.78 11.60 37.37
C MET A 817 -8.87 10.09 37.63
N ASP A 818 -9.53 9.35 36.76
CA ASP A 818 -9.66 7.89 36.84
C ASP A 818 -8.29 7.19 36.69
N VAL A 819 -7.43 7.67 35.80
CA VAL A 819 -6.06 7.12 35.64
C VAL A 819 -5.24 7.37 36.91
N VAL A 820 -5.31 8.57 37.47
CA VAL A 820 -4.61 8.89 38.73
C VAL A 820 -5.10 7.99 39.86
N GLU A 821 -6.43 7.82 39.99
CA GLU A 821 -7.02 6.94 41.00
C GLU A 821 -6.58 5.48 40.82
N LEU A 822 -6.63 4.96 39.60
CA LEU A 822 -6.19 3.60 39.29
C LEU A 822 -4.73 3.39 39.72
N LEU A 823 -3.83 4.28 39.30
CA LEU A 823 -2.41 4.16 39.62
C LEU A 823 -2.17 4.27 41.13
N SER A 824 -2.87 5.16 41.83
CA SER A 824 -2.81 5.24 43.29
C SER A 824 -3.30 3.95 43.98
N ARG A 825 -4.36 3.31 43.46
CA ARG A 825 -4.84 2.00 43.96
C ARG A 825 -3.86 0.86 43.70
N LEU A 826 -3.00 0.98 42.70
CA LEU A 826 -1.88 0.07 42.44
C LEU A 826 -0.63 0.40 43.30
N ASN A 827 -0.80 1.17 44.39
CA ASN A 827 0.25 1.59 45.31
C ASN A 827 1.38 2.41 44.65
N LEU A 828 1.09 3.11 43.55
CA LEU A 828 2.03 4.01 42.91
C LEU A 828 1.85 5.43 43.41
N ARG A 829 2.97 6.12 43.63
CA ARG A 829 2.97 7.55 43.90
C ARG A 829 2.88 8.32 42.58
N VAL A 830 1.73 8.94 42.34
CA VAL A 830 1.47 9.65 41.08
C VAL A 830 1.87 11.12 41.23
N PHE A 831 2.61 11.63 40.25
CA PHE A 831 2.85 13.05 40.04
C PHE A 831 2.20 13.47 38.72
N VAL A 832 1.64 14.67 38.66
CA VAL A 832 1.06 15.19 37.41
C VAL A 832 1.85 16.42 36.98
N MET A 833 2.42 16.39 35.78
CA MET A 833 3.17 17.51 35.23
C MET A 833 2.21 18.69 34.97
N PRO A 834 2.55 19.92 35.37
CA PRO A 834 1.75 21.09 35.02
C PRO A 834 1.53 21.20 33.51
N PHE A 835 0.29 21.47 33.09
CA PHE A 835 -0.08 21.52 31.68
C PHE A 835 0.81 22.49 30.89
N SER A 836 1.20 22.05 29.70
CA SER A 836 2.01 22.77 28.74
C SER A 836 1.65 22.29 27.34
N ALA A 837 1.63 23.19 26.36
CA ALA A 837 1.29 22.83 24.98
C ALA A 837 2.33 21.85 24.41
N ASN A 838 1.84 20.81 23.72
CA ASN A 838 2.67 19.81 23.05
C ASN A 838 3.09 20.28 21.64
N GLY A 839 2.31 21.13 20.99
CA GLY A 839 2.56 21.67 19.65
C GLY A 839 2.06 20.77 18.50
N LYS A 840 1.44 19.62 18.78
CA LYS A 840 0.95 18.71 17.72
C LYS A 840 0.01 19.39 16.72
N PRO A 841 -0.99 20.21 17.11
CA PRO A 841 -1.84 20.92 16.15
C PRO A 841 -1.05 21.92 15.27
N LEU A 842 -0.01 22.57 15.82
CA LEU A 842 0.88 23.45 15.05
C LEU A 842 1.65 22.66 13.99
N GLN A 843 2.22 21.52 14.37
CA GLN A 843 2.94 20.62 13.47
C GLN A 843 2.03 20.14 12.34
N VAL A 844 0.84 19.64 12.67
CA VAL A 844 -0.12 19.13 11.69
C VAL A 844 -0.58 20.22 10.72
N GLN A 845 -0.80 21.45 11.18
CA GLN A 845 -1.22 22.54 10.28
C GLN A 845 -0.04 23.23 9.54
N GLY A 846 1.20 22.77 9.72
CA GLY A 846 2.37 23.31 9.03
C GLY A 846 2.85 24.66 9.57
N PHE A 847 2.65 24.92 10.87
CA PHE A 847 3.29 26.05 11.58
C PHE A 847 4.63 25.59 12.18
N LEU A 848 5.56 25.10 11.35
CA LEU A 848 6.72 24.36 11.85
C LEU A 848 7.63 25.22 12.73
N GLY A 849 7.88 26.49 12.37
CA GLY A 849 8.65 27.38 13.25
C GLY A 849 8.02 27.63 14.63
N ALA A 850 6.67 27.65 14.73
CA ALA A 850 5.98 27.77 16.02
C ALA A 850 5.96 26.44 16.79
N PHE A 851 5.89 25.33 16.07
CA PHE A 851 6.05 23.99 16.63
C PHE A 851 7.44 23.80 17.22
N GLU A 852 8.52 24.12 16.50
CA GLU A 852 9.91 23.98 16.95
C GLU A 852 10.15 24.73 18.28
N ARG A 853 9.68 25.97 18.40
CA ARG A 853 9.78 26.75 19.65
C ARG A 853 8.98 26.12 20.80
N THR A 854 7.79 25.61 20.51
CA THR A 854 6.96 24.91 21.50
C THR A 854 7.63 23.62 21.95
N ALA A 855 8.17 22.86 21.00
CA ALA A 855 8.88 21.62 21.23
C ALA A 855 10.15 21.84 22.06
N GLU A 856 10.96 22.86 21.75
CA GLU A 856 12.16 23.21 22.51
C GLU A 856 11.82 23.55 23.98
N LYS A 857 10.80 24.39 24.19
CA LYS A 857 10.33 24.76 25.53
C LYS A 857 9.83 23.54 26.31
N GLN A 858 9.06 22.67 25.66
CA GLN A 858 8.51 21.49 26.30
C GLN A 858 9.58 20.42 26.56
N ALA A 859 10.49 20.19 25.62
CA ALA A 859 11.63 19.29 25.78
C ALA A 859 12.53 19.73 26.96
N LYS A 860 12.80 21.03 27.09
CA LYS A 860 13.55 21.56 28.26
C LYS A 860 12.87 21.23 29.59
N ARG A 861 11.54 21.35 29.66
CA ARG A 861 10.78 20.98 30.86
C ARG A 861 10.84 19.49 31.13
N LEU A 862 10.65 18.65 30.11
CA LEU A 862 10.76 17.20 30.26
C LEU A 862 12.16 16.78 30.72
N ARG A 863 13.23 17.38 30.17
CA ARG A 863 14.62 17.10 30.59
C ARG A 863 14.84 17.40 32.06
N SER A 864 14.34 18.55 32.53
CA SER A 864 14.45 18.91 33.95
C SER A 864 13.72 17.96 34.91
N LEU A 865 12.80 17.13 34.41
CA LEU A 865 12.14 16.09 35.21
C LEU A 865 12.81 14.73 35.03
N ALA A 866 13.34 14.44 33.83
CA ALA A 866 14.03 13.20 33.50
C ALA A 866 15.30 12.98 34.34
N GLU A 867 15.98 14.06 34.77
CA GLU A 867 17.13 14.01 35.69
C GLU A 867 16.85 13.29 37.02
N PHE A 868 15.58 13.16 37.41
CA PHE A 868 15.19 12.48 38.64
C PHE A 868 14.88 10.99 38.46
N GLU A 869 15.00 10.46 37.23
CA GLU A 869 14.82 9.04 36.89
C GLU A 869 13.43 8.47 37.24
N VAL A 870 12.43 9.33 37.36
CA VAL A 870 11.02 8.92 37.51
C VAL A 870 10.40 8.77 36.13
N PRO A 871 9.78 7.62 35.79
CA PRO A 871 9.23 7.39 34.47
C PRO A 871 8.11 8.39 34.14
N MET A 872 8.15 8.92 32.93
CA MET A 872 7.14 9.84 32.39
C MET A 872 6.21 9.08 31.46
N VAL A 873 4.90 9.21 31.66
CA VAL A 873 3.87 8.52 30.86
C VAL A 873 2.82 9.50 30.32
N GLY A 874 2.34 9.26 29.10
CA GLY A 874 1.23 9.99 28.48
C GLY A 874 -0.01 9.11 28.29
N ILE A 875 -1.19 9.76 28.29
CA ILE A 875 -2.49 9.08 28.16
C ILE A 875 -2.88 8.92 26.70
N ASP A 876 -2.99 10.02 25.93
CA ASP A 876 -3.37 9.93 24.52
C ASP A 876 -2.20 9.43 23.64
N PRO A 877 -2.37 8.36 22.84
CA PRO A 877 -1.28 7.80 22.04
C PRO A 877 -0.71 8.77 21.00
N ALA A 878 -1.55 9.59 20.35
CA ALA A 878 -1.10 10.48 19.28
C ALA A 878 -0.27 11.64 19.81
N MET A 879 -0.65 12.18 20.98
CA MET A 879 0.07 13.24 21.68
C MET A 879 1.39 12.71 22.26
N THR A 880 1.38 11.50 22.83
CA THR A 880 2.56 10.88 23.44
C THR A 880 3.62 10.52 22.40
N LEU A 881 3.22 9.89 21.29
CA LEU A 881 4.16 9.53 20.21
C LEU A 881 4.74 10.74 19.49
N ALA A 882 4.17 11.94 19.65
CA ALA A 882 4.75 13.16 19.10
C ALA A 882 6.16 13.43 19.66
N TYR A 883 6.45 13.06 20.91
CA TYR A 883 7.78 13.22 21.50
C TYR A 883 8.81 12.31 20.80
N ARG A 884 8.52 11.03 20.59
CA ARG A 884 9.45 10.09 19.92
C ARG A 884 9.70 10.41 18.45
N GLN A 885 8.73 11.05 17.80
CA GLN A 885 8.73 11.19 16.35
C GLN A 885 9.02 12.62 15.91
N GLU A 886 8.14 13.56 16.28
CA GLU A 886 8.22 14.94 15.76
C GLU A 886 9.28 15.74 16.50
N TYR A 887 9.40 15.55 17.82
CA TYR A 887 10.40 16.26 18.62
C TYR A 887 11.81 15.77 18.31
N VAL A 888 12.03 14.45 18.25
CA VAL A 888 13.34 13.87 17.85
C VAL A 888 13.74 14.39 16.48
N LYS A 889 12.80 14.49 15.54
CA LYS A 889 13.08 15.06 14.23
C LYS A 889 13.42 16.55 14.27
N ALA A 890 12.77 17.33 15.13
CA ALA A 890 12.96 18.77 15.21
C ALA A 890 14.21 19.17 16.02
N LEU A 891 14.57 18.41 17.05
CA LEU A 891 15.59 18.78 18.05
C LEU A 891 16.77 17.80 18.14
N GLY A 892 16.66 16.60 17.55
CA GLY A 892 17.60 15.50 17.72
C GLY A 892 17.27 14.62 18.93
N THR A 893 17.73 13.37 18.91
CA THR A 893 17.42 12.34 19.93
C THR A 893 17.92 12.73 21.32
N GLU A 894 19.14 13.28 21.43
CA GLU A 894 19.77 13.63 22.70
C GLU A 894 19.01 14.71 23.47
N GLN A 895 18.24 15.55 22.78
CA GLN A 895 17.50 16.64 23.40
C GLN A 895 16.11 16.23 23.90
N VAL A 896 15.62 15.03 23.58
CA VAL A 896 14.24 14.63 23.85
C VAL A 896 14.24 13.44 24.79
N PRO A 897 13.86 13.64 26.07
CA PRO A 897 13.79 12.53 27.02
C PRO A 897 12.64 11.59 26.66
N GLU A 898 12.75 10.36 27.13
CA GLU A 898 11.74 9.34 26.88
C GLU A 898 10.44 9.66 27.63
N VAL A 899 9.33 9.68 26.89
CA VAL A 899 7.98 9.68 27.44
C VAL A 899 7.30 8.42 26.94
N LEU A 900 6.85 7.59 27.87
CA LEU A 900 6.19 6.33 27.61
C LEU A 900 4.68 6.50 27.42
N MET A 901 4.05 5.63 26.65
CA MET A 901 2.61 5.40 26.72
C MET A 901 2.29 4.62 28.00
N LEU A 902 1.08 4.75 28.50
CA LEU A 902 0.72 4.11 29.77
C LEU A 902 0.84 2.58 29.75
N GLN A 903 0.32 1.93 28.71
CA GLN A 903 0.30 0.47 28.60
C GLN A 903 1.67 -0.16 28.44
N GLU A 904 2.57 0.47 27.69
CA GLU A 904 3.91 -0.09 27.49
C GLU A 904 4.71 0.01 28.79
N TRP A 905 4.57 1.11 29.53
CA TRP A 905 5.17 1.26 30.86
C TRP A 905 4.55 0.30 31.86
N LEU A 906 3.21 0.23 31.93
CA LEU A 906 2.49 -0.69 32.81
C LEU A 906 2.92 -2.13 32.54
N ALA A 907 3.02 -2.57 31.29
CA ALA A 907 3.43 -3.94 30.96
C ALA A 907 4.78 -4.35 31.57
N THR A 908 5.74 -3.40 31.71
CA THR A 908 7.03 -3.67 32.38
C THR A 908 6.93 -3.89 33.89
N ARG A 909 5.86 -3.42 34.53
CA ARG A 909 5.69 -3.43 35.98
C ARG A 909 4.48 -4.26 36.43
N ILE A 910 3.56 -4.61 35.53
CA ILE A 910 2.22 -5.05 35.91
C ILE A 910 2.24 -6.36 36.70
N ASN A 911 3.20 -7.25 36.46
CA ASN A 911 3.35 -8.49 37.22
C ASN A 911 3.69 -8.25 38.71
N THR A 912 4.22 -7.07 39.05
CA THR A 912 4.52 -6.68 40.44
C THR A 912 3.45 -5.76 41.04
N LEU A 913 2.70 -5.04 40.20
CA LEU A 913 1.67 -4.09 40.62
C LEU A 913 0.26 -4.71 40.69
N ALA A 914 -0.01 -5.73 39.88
CA ALA A 914 -1.30 -6.39 39.85
C ALA A 914 -1.54 -7.11 41.19
N PRO A 915 -2.72 -6.90 41.83
CA PRO A 915 -3.03 -7.59 43.07
C PRO A 915 -3.03 -9.11 42.87
N SER A 916 -2.33 -9.84 43.73
CA SER A 916 -2.36 -11.30 43.76
C SER A 916 -3.78 -11.77 44.18
N GLN A 917 -4.37 -12.68 43.40
CA GLN A 917 -5.71 -13.28 43.62
C GLN A 917 -6.94 -12.38 43.39
N LEU A 918 -7.00 -11.67 42.26
CA LEU A 918 -8.25 -11.04 41.79
C LEU A 918 -9.13 -12.05 41.05
N THR A 919 -10.35 -12.30 41.56
CA THR A 919 -11.42 -12.93 40.78
C THR A 919 -12.39 -11.83 40.34
N LEU A 920 -12.21 -11.35 39.11
CA LEU A 920 -13.08 -10.33 38.52
C LEU A 920 -14.09 -10.99 37.57
N ALA A 921 -15.29 -10.45 37.50
CA ALA A 921 -16.22 -10.82 36.44
C ALA A 921 -15.66 -10.31 35.10
N ASP A 922 -15.41 -11.22 34.17
CA ASP A 922 -14.88 -10.89 32.84
C ASP A 922 -16.03 -10.70 31.84
N PRO A 923 -16.33 -9.46 31.42
CA PRO A 923 -17.37 -9.21 30.42
C PRO A 923 -16.92 -9.59 28.99
N GLY A 924 -15.65 -9.96 28.78
CA GLY A 924 -15.06 -10.23 27.48
C GLY A 924 -14.79 -8.94 26.71
N TYR A 925 -13.86 -8.12 27.20
CA TYR A 925 -13.57 -6.82 26.60
C TYR A 925 -12.95 -6.93 25.21
N LYS A 926 -13.26 -5.95 24.34
CA LYS A 926 -12.71 -5.82 22.99
C LYS A 926 -12.12 -4.44 22.76
N LEU A 927 -10.86 -4.38 22.31
CA LEU A 927 -10.09 -3.15 22.17
C LEU A 927 -10.10 -2.63 20.73
N LEU A 928 -10.54 -1.39 20.57
CA LEU A 928 -10.39 -0.57 19.38
C LEU A 928 -9.19 0.37 19.54
N SER A 929 -8.00 -0.11 19.16
CA SER A 929 -6.74 0.64 19.31
C SER A 929 -6.68 1.88 18.41
N HIS A 930 -6.00 2.92 18.87
CA HIS A 930 -5.78 4.12 18.07
C HIS A 930 -4.92 3.82 16.84
N CYS A 931 -5.28 4.36 15.67
CA CYS A 931 -4.58 4.05 14.41
C CYS A 931 -3.06 4.35 14.45
N THR A 932 -2.64 5.48 15.04
CA THR A 932 -1.22 5.83 15.18
C THR A 932 -0.48 4.88 16.13
N GLU A 933 -1.16 4.40 17.18
CA GLU A 933 -0.62 3.47 18.17
C GLU A 933 -0.39 2.10 17.52
N LYS A 934 -1.42 1.54 16.87
CA LYS A 934 -1.38 0.26 16.17
C LYS A 934 -0.24 0.20 15.14
N THR A 935 0.00 1.29 14.41
CA THR A 935 0.97 1.28 13.30
C THR A 935 2.38 1.76 13.64
N ASN A 936 2.54 2.61 14.65
CA ASN A 936 3.85 3.18 15.00
C ASN A 936 4.41 2.70 16.35
N ALA A 937 3.63 1.91 17.10
CA ALA A 937 4.08 1.19 18.28
C ALA A 937 3.50 -0.26 18.26
N PRO A 938 4.02 -1.14 17.38
CA PRO A 938 3.44 -2.47 17.15
C PRO A 938 3.32 -3.35 18.40
N GLY A 939 4.17 -3.18 19.40
CA GLY A 939 4.08 -3.89 20.68
C GLY A 939 2.89 -3.46 21.57
N SER A 940 2.26 -2.32 21.26
CA SER A 940 1.23 -1.72 22.11
C SER A 940 -0.04 -2.57 22.29
N PRO A 941 -0.63 -3.17 21.24
CA PRO A 941 -1.81 -4.04 21.43
C PRO A 941 -1.52 -5.25 22.32
N LYS A 942 -0.33 -5.86 22.19
CA LYS A 942 0.10 -6.96 23.05
C LYS A 942 0.33 -6.50 24.50
N ALA A 943 0.89 -5.30 24.69
CA ALA A 943 1.03 -4.70 26.01
C ALA A 943 -0.33 -4.51 26.71
N TRP A 944 -1.37 -4.09 25.99
CA TRP A 944 -2.73 -4.02 26.54
C TRP A 944 -3.27 -5.39 26.96
N GLN A 945 -3.07 -6.43 26.15
CA GLN A 945 -3.48 -7.79 26.50
C GLN A 945 -2.74 -8.30 27.74
N GLN A 946 -1.43 -8.04 27.84
CA GLN A 946 -0.64 -8.39 29.02
C GLN A 946 -1.15 -7.67 30.27
N VAL A 947 -1.46 -6.38 30.17
CA VAL A 947 -2.03 -5.62 31.28
C VAL A 947 -3.36 -6.23 31.73
N PHE A 948 -4.29 -6.51 30.81
CA PHE A 948 -5.59 -7.10 31.16
C PHE A 948 -5.46 -8.51 31.75
N ALA A 949 -4.59 -9.33 31.17
CA ALA A 949 -4.32 -10.69 31.65
C ALA A 949 -3.79 -10.70 33.10
N ALA A 950 -2.99 -9.70 33.47
CA ALA A 950 -2.49 -9.57 34.85
C ALA A 950 -3.61 -9.27 35.87
N PHE A 951 -4.75 -8.72 35.44
CA PHE A 951 -5.96 -8.57 36.26
C PHE A 951 -6.94 -9.75 36.11
N GLY A 952 -6.58 -10.81 35.37
CA GLY A 952 -7.45 -11.96 35.12
C GLY A 952 -8.57 -11.68 34.11
N LEU A 953 -8.43 -10.64 33.27
CA LEU A 953 -9.42 -10.25 32.27
C LEU A 953 -8.96 -10.64 30.85
N LYS A 954 -9.87 -11.12 30.02
CA LYS A 954 -9.61 -11.33 28.59
C LYS A 954 -9.79 -10.01 27.82
N LEU A 955 -8.83 -9.72 26.94
CA LEU A 955 -8.90 -8.61 26.00
C LEU A 955 -8.71 -9.10 24.57
N GLU A 956 -9.77 -9.02 23.78
CA GLU A 956 -9.73 -9.25 22.34
C GLU A 956 -9.31 -7.98 21.61
N LEU A 957 -8.48 -8.10 20.57
CA LEU A 957 -8.09 -6.98 19.72
C LEU A 957 -9.02 -6.92 18.52
N ALA A 958 -9.80 -5.84 18.38
CA ALA A 958 -10.64 -5.64 17.20
C ALA A 958 -9.79 -5.28 15.98
N ASN A 959 -10.02 -5.96 14.86
CA ASN A 959 -9.43 -5.53 13.59
C ASN A 959 -10.24 -4.33 13.05
N THR A 960 -9.71 -3.13 13.23
CA THR A 960 -10.30 -1.90 12.69
C THR A 960 -9.25 -0.99 12.08
N GLY A 961 -9.72 -0.20 11.10
CA GLY A 961 -8.97 0.86 10.44
C GLY A 961 -9.00 2.16 11.25
N CYS A 962 -8.90 3.30 10.56
CA CYS A 962 -9.03 4.61 11.20
C CYS A 962 -10.49 4.94 11.51
N CYS A 963 -10.77 5.60 12.64
CA CYS A 963 -12.11 6.11 12.96
C CYS A 963 -12.56 7.29 12.07
N GLY A 964 -11.65 7.87 11.27
CA GLY A 964 -11.93 9.03 10.42
C GLY A 964 -11.65 10.39 11.07
N MET A 965 -11.11 10.44 12.29
CA MET A 965 -10.83 11.69 13.01
C MET A 965 -9.39 12.17 12.97
N SER A 966 -8.43 11.30 13.35
CA SER A 966 -6.99 11.59 13.41
C SER A 966 -6.67 13.04 13.81
N GLY A 967 -6.92 13.39 15.07
CA GLY A 967 -6.90 14.77 15.53
C GLY A 967 -8.17 15.52 15.12
N THR A 968 -8.03 16.59 14.35
CA THR A 968 -9.12 17.52 14.02
C THR A 968 -9.70 17.32 12.62
N TYR A 969 -9.24 16.34 11.85
CA TYR A 969 -9.62 16.17 10.44
C TYR A 969 -11.14 16.11 10.24
N GLY A 970 -11.83 15.26 11.03
CA GLY A 970 -13.28 15.12 10.93
C GLY A 970 -14.09 16.28 11.52
N HIS A 971 -13.44 17.26 12.14
CA HIS A 971 -14.04 18.54 12.54
C HIS A 971 -13.83 19.63 11.49
N GLU A 972 -13.00 19.43 10.46
CA GLU A 972 -12.91 20.38 9.36
C GLU A 972 -14.11 20.19 8.43
N THR A 973 -14.91 21.24 8.19
CA THR A 973 -16.17 21.15 7.43
C THR A 973 -15.97 20.53 6.04
N ARG A 974 -14.83 20.79 5.38
CA ARG A 974 -14.47 20.20 4.07
C ARG A 974 -14.33 18.68 4.08
N ASN A 975 -14.07 18.07 5.24
CA ASN A 975 -13.71 16.67 5.40
C ASN A 975 -14.82 15.84 6.08
N VAL A 976 -15.92 16.46 6.50
CA VAL A 976 -16.99 15.79 7.27
C VAL A 976 -17.55 14.59 6.52
N ALA A 977 -17.86 14.72 5.23
CA ALA A 977 -18.38 13.64 4.41
C ALA A 977 -17.41 12.45 4.35
N THR A 978 -16.15 12.70 4.01
CA THR A 978 -15.10 11.67 3.97
C THR A 978 -14.87 11.03 5.35
N SER A 979 -14.85 11.83 6.42
CA SER A 979 -14.72 11.34 7.80
C SER A 979 -15.86 10.39 8.19
N LYS A 980 -17.10 10.73 7.81
CA LYS A 980 -18.28 9.88 8.02
C LYS A 980 -18.17 8.56 7.22
N THR A 981 -17.76 8.62 5.96
CA THR A 981 -17.53 7.42 5.14
C THR A 981 -16.47 6.51 5.76
N ILE A 982 -15.34 7.06 6.21
CA ILE A 982 -14.27 6.29 6.88
C ILE A 982 -14.81 5.60 8.14
N TYR A 983 -15.60 6.29 8.95
CA TYR A 983 -16.21 5.72 10.15
C TYR A 983 -17.15 4.56 9.82
N ALA A 984 -18.05 4.78 8.84
CA ALA A 984 -19.05 3.80 8.40
C ALA A 984 -18.43 2.51 7.83
N GLN A 985 -17.26 2.61 7.20
CA GLN A 985 -16.60 1.46 6.55
C GLN A 985 -16.00 0.45 7.52
N SER A 986 -15.55 0.84 8.72
CA SER A 986 -14.78 -0.04 9.62
C SER A 986 -15.23 0.04 11.09
N TRP A 987 -15.41 1.25 11.63
CA TRP A 987 -15.73 1.41 13.05
C TRP A 987 -17.22 1.24 13.36
N GLN A 988 -18.11 1.79 12.53
CA GLN A 988 -19.56 1.76 12.77
C GLN A 988 -20.11 0.33 12.92
N PRO A 989 -19.77 -0.64 12.04
CA PRO A 989 -20.27 -2.01 12.18
C PRO A 989 -19.82 -2.68 13.48
N GLN A 990 -18.60 -2.40 13.94
CA GLN A 990 -18.09 -2.95 15.21
C GLN A 990 -18.79 -2.34 16.43
N VAL A 991 -19.05 -1.03 16.39
CA VAL A 991 -19.65 -0.27 17.50
C VAL A 991 -21.13 -0.54 17.66
N GLU A 992 -21.85 -0.70 16.55
CA GLU A 992 -23.30 -0.88 16.55
C GLU A 992 -23.72 -2.37 16.59
N ALA A 993 -22.78 -3.31 16.50
CA ALA A 993 -23.07 -4.74 16.66
C ALA A 993 -23.50 -5.07 18.09
N GLU A 994 -24.66 -5.73 18.23
CA GLU A 994 -25.29 -6.06 19.51
C GLU A 994 -24.35 -6.86 20.44
N GLU A 995 -23.59 -7.80 19.88
CA GLU A 995 -22.62 -8.65 20.58
C GLU A 995 -21.51 -7.88 21.33
N ASN A 996 -21.24 -6.64 20.90
CA ASN A 996 -20.19 -5.77 21.43
C ASN A 996 -20.72 -4.77 22.47
N THR A 997 -22.03 -4.73 22.73
CA THR A 997 -22.66 -3.79 23.66
C THR A 997 -22.02 -3.88 25.05
N GLY A 998 -21.49 -2.76 25.54
CA GLY A 998 -20.85 -2.68 26.87
C GLY A 998 -19.45 -3.29 26.97
N LYS A 999 -18.91 -3.90 25.90
CA LYS A 999 -17.60 -4.59 25.89
C LYS A 999 -16.48 -3.80 25.22
N LEU A 1000 -16.83 -2.78 24.43
CA LEU A 1000 -15.86 -2.04 23.62
C LEU A 1000 -15.07 -1.02 24.42
N LEU A 1001 -13.75 -1.02 24.20
CA LEU A 1001 -12.79 -0.09 24.77
C LEU A 1001 -12.07 0.64 23.64
N ALA A 1002 -11.70 1.91 23.83
CA ALA A 1002 -10.93 2.67 22.84
C ALA A 1002 -9.83 3.51 23.47
N THR A 1003 -8.61 3.49 22.92
CA THR A 1003 -7.44 4.15 23.52
C THR A 1003 -7.36 5.65 23.21
N GLY A 1004 -7.71 6.09 22.01
CA GLY A 1004 -7.57 7.49 21.61
C GLY A 1004 -8.80 8.37 21.84
N TYR A 1005 -8.59 9.62 22.28
CA TYR A 1005 -9.65 10.63 22.49
C TYR A 1005 -10.46 10.88 21.22
N SER A 1006 -9.77 11.08 20.09
CA SER A 1006 -10.41 11.37 18.80
C SER A 1006 -11.34 10.23 18.36
N CYS A 1007 -10.99 8.97 18.65
CA CYS A 1007 -11.81 7.82 18.32
C CYS A 1007 -13.09 7.78 19.18
N ARG A 1008 -12.96 7.96 20.50
CA ARG A 1008 -14.12 8.02 21.42
C ARG A 1008 -15.07 9.16 21.04
N SER A 1009 -14.51 10.33 20.69
CA SER A 1009 -15.29 11.47 20.22
C SER A 1009 -16.06 11.16 18.94
N GLN A 1010 -15.49 10.39 18.01
CA GLN A 1010 -16.17 10.01 16.78
C GLN A 1010 -17.35 9.06 17.03
N VAL A 1011 -17.14 8.07 17.89
CA VAL A 1011 -18.20 7.12 18.27
C VAL A 1011 -19.38 7.85 18.89
N LYS A 1012 -19.11 8.83 19.76
CA LYS A 1012 -20.15 9.70 20.32
C LYS A 1012 -20.90 10.50 19.26
N ARG A 1013 -20.22 10.97 18.20
CA ARG A 1013 -20.81 11.79 17.13
C ARG A 1013 -21.76 10.99 16.24
N TYR A 1014 -21.37 9.79 15.83
CA TYR A 1014 -22.10 9.05 14.79
C TYR A 1014 -22.92 7.87 15.29
N SER A 1015 -22.57 7.26 16.42
CA SER A 1015 -23.31 6.13 17.00
C SER A 1015 -23.91 6.43 18.37
N ALA A 1016 -23.79 7.67 18.86
CA ALA A 1016 -24.34 8.13 20.14
C ALA A 1016 -23.93 7.28 21.38
N GLN A 1017 -22.85 6.50 21.27
CA GLN A 1017 -22.31 5.68 22.36
C GLN A 1017 -21.09 6.35 23.00
N THR A 1018 -20.82 6.03 24.27
CA THR A 1018 -19.61 6.47 24.98
C THR A 1018 -18.76 5.25 25.32
N LEU A 1019 -17.59 5.16 24.69
CA LEU A 1019 -16.64 4.07 24.97
C LEU A 1019 -15.66 4.48 26.07
N PRO A 1020 -15.44 3.65 27.10
CA PRO A 1020 -14.41 3.92 28.10
C PRO A 1020 -13.00 3.71 27.54
N HIS A 1021 -12.04 4.38 28.15
CA HIS A 1021 -10.63 4.03 28.00
C HIS A 1021 -10.34 2.69 28.71
N PRO A 1022 -9.37 1.86 28.24
CA PRO A 1022 -9.09 0.58 28.88
C PRO A 1022 -8.79 0.66 30.38
N LEU A 1023 -8.07 1.71 30.81
CA LEU A 1023 -7.79 1.93 32.24
C LEU A 1023 -9.02 2.30 33.07
N GLN A 1024 -10.03 2.95 32.48
CA GLN A 1024 -11.31 3.18 33.18
C GLN A 1024 -12.07 1.87 33.39
N ALA A 1025 -11.98 0.94 32.44
CA ALA A 1025 -12.56 -0.39 32.59
C ALA A 1025 -11.90 -1.16 33.73
N LEU A 1026 -10.56 -1.13 33.82
CA LEU A 1026 -9.82 -1.72 34.94
C LEU A 1026 -10.22 -1.08 36.28
N LEU A 1027 -10.31 0.25 36.35
CA LEU A 1027 -10.75 0.94 37.57
C LEU A 1027 -12.16 0.51 38.00
N ARG A 1028 -13.10 0.41 37.06
CA ARG A 1028 -14.47 -0.06 37.36
C ARG A 1028 -14.49 -1.46 37.94
N CYS A 1029 -13.67 -2.37 37.41
CA CYS A 1029 -13.54 -3.71 37.96
C CYS A 1029 -12.97 -3.71 39.39
N LEU A 1030 -12.10 -2.74 39.73
CA LEU A 1030 -11.61 -2.55 41.10
C LEU A 1030 -12.64 -1.87 42.02
N HIS A 1031 -13.60 -1.12 41.47
CA HIS A 1031 -14.71 -0.49 42.21
C HIS A 1031 -15.88 -1.45 42.47
N SER A 1032 -16.09 -2.46 41.64
CA SER A 1032 -17.13 -3.49 41.86
C SER A 1032 -16.82 -4.45 43.01
N ARG A 1033 -16.01 -4.00 43.97
CA ARG A 1033 -15.56 -4.69 45.18
C ARG A 1033 -16.11 -4.01 46.42
#